data_AF-A0A7X4EIG1-F1
#
_entry.id   AF-A0A7X4EIG1-F1
#
_cell.length_a   1.000
_cell.length_b   1.000
_cell.length_c   1.000
_cell.angle_alpha   90.00
_cell.angle_beta   90.00
_cell.angle_gamma   90.00
#
_symmetry.space_group_name_H-M   'P 1'
#
loop_
_entity.id
_entity.type
_entity.pdbx_description
1 polymer ?
#
loop_
_entity_poly.entity_id
_entity_poly.type
_entity_poly.pdbx_seq_one_letter_code
_entity_poly.pdbx_strand_id
1 'polypeptide(L)'
;MNCPRLFIFAAATLSATMWAYACGEGTTDPPPPPSDPPRPTTVTVSPATAELAALGATVQLSAEVRDQNGQVIAGATVAWASDNAPVATVDGSGLVTGAAEGSATITATAGAVSGSATVSVAQRVSAVTVSPAADTLVEGDTLRLAAEATDANGHPVAEAEFSWASSDTSVAVVDDAGFVTAVGLGQAEVTATAAGVTARADLTVVGRAPKTVAVTPDTVALAALGQTAQLAAEVRDQIGRVMEGVPVAWSSAGTTVAVVDAAGLVTATGVGETTIAATSGEASGEAVVTVMQSAGSVTVSPAVDTIAPGDTLRLVAEAFDANGHAVTGAEFSWESSDDAVATVDGSGLATAAGNGTATITATVGDVRGESMVTVAQPSLVVRIPDGSLRAVIEAALGKDGGEPIYDTEMQTLSSLYAGGPGRVGGGIRDLTGLEHARNLRELVLHSNNITDLGPLRALAKLQRLNLHAINHYYYDPPPPLDYSPLAGLSELTWLDLGYNHTPDISPLAGLGKLEHLNGVNNRIKDISPLAALTSLRVAILAHNDISDLGPLANNPGLGNGSEIDVRANPLSRLSIRDHVPALQSRGATILFDDLVVFSEPEIFNGNLFVLPVDENLAASGRPSLDWTRQFYEHFDDDFDFLVFVLNLYTEDYPEGNYRSTFRSTHNDVRGIGQPISSDDRWPDALQGVVVHGTVAFSVDSRSIIHSGPMLHELMHRWANSIVAPSPGSGPHCSGPHWGFSSANGVLGGFDIADLVDHGGGRYSAGDLATHGLAANAKPYSPIELYLAGFLPPEEVPDLWVAEDGQWVDHASGNQMFTASRVRNHAIEDIVEMHGSRVPDHSQSQREFRAATVLLVDDHHPVTRRNLNQLSDDISWFSRNADDGDDRVYNFFEATGGRATIDMNDLSRSASQRVQARAREAPQRP
;
A
#
# COMPACT_ATOMS: atom_id res chain seq x y z
N MET A 1 -52.17 30.06 -95.96
CA MET A 1 -51.36 30.48 -97.12
C MET A 1 -51.14 29.25 -98.00
N ASN A 2 -51.07 29.40 -99.34
CA ASN A 2 -50.64 28.40 -100.36
C ASN A 2 -51.32 26.99 -100.31
N CYS A 3 -52.26 26.56 -101.17
CA CYS A 3 -52.51 26.70 -102.63
C CYS A 3 -51.56 25.86 -103.51
N PRO A 4 -52.08 24.90 -104.33
CA PRO A 4 -52.51 25.16 -105.74
C PRO A 4 -53.81 24.39 -106.21
N ARG A 5 -54.68 24.95 -107.10
CA ARG A 5 -54.91 24.67 -108.58
C ARG A 5 -55.56 23.29 -108.95
N LEU A 6 -56.40 23.05 -109.99
CA LEU A 6 -56.94 23.76 -111.21
C LEU A 6 -58.24 23.00 -111.72
N PHE A 7 -59.44 23.59 -111.97
CA PHE A 7 -60.09 24.03 -113.26
C PHE A 7 -60.38 22.92 -114.36
N ILE A 8 -61.45 22.83 -115.22
CA ILE A 8 -62.59 23.68 -115.75
C ILE A 8 -63.80 22.80 -116.30
N PHE A 9 -64.89 23.43 -116.83
CA PHE A 9 -66.02 22.99 -117.76
C PHE A 9 -67.38 22.50 -117.15
N ALA A 10 -68.59 22.55 -117.79
CA ALA A 10 -69.41 23.54 -118.58
C ALA A 10 -70.70 22.84 -119.18
N ALA A 11 -71.82 23.42 -119.67
CA ALA A 11 -72.63 24.65 -119.44
C ALA A 11 -73.96 24.65 -120.30
N ALA A 12 -74.94 25.56 -120.05
CA ALA A 12 -76.06 26.06 -120.95
C ALA A 12 -77.31 25.17 -121.28
N THR A 13 -78.52 25.60 -121.76
CA THR A 13 -79.40 26.84 -121.63
C THR A 13 -80.84 26.67 -122.28
N LEU A 14 -81.92 27.21 -121.65
CA LEU A 14 -83.21 27.79 -122.21
C LEU A 14 -84.21 26.93 -123.08
N SER A 15 -85.48 27.31 -123.42
CA SER A 15 -86.63 27.98 -122.70
C SER A 15 -87.96 28.19 -123.51
N ALA A 16 -89.14 28.15 -122.85
CA ALA A 16 -90.36 29.04 -122.98
C ALA A 16 -91.58 28.85 -123.99
N THR A 17 -92.81 28.86 -123.42
CA THR A 17 -94.10 29.62 -123.74
C THR A 17 -95.06 29.44 -124.97
N MET A 18 -96.37 29.18 -124.67
CA MET A 18 -97.64 29.97 -124.97
C MET A 18 -98.62 29.81 -126.20
N TRP A 19 -99.94 29.95 -125.86
CA TRP A 19 -101.11 30.61 -126.54
C TRP A 19 -102.16 29.86 -127.44
N ALA A 20 -103.30 30.53 -127.79
CA ALA A 20 -104.65 29.94 -128.01
C ALA A 20 -105.66 30.74 -128.93
N TYR A 21 -106.97 30.31 -128.94
CA TYR A 21 -108.24 31.02 -129.31
C TYR A 21 -108.91 30.89 -130.73
N ALA A 22 -110.26 30.74 -130.79
CA ALA A 22 -111.18 30.96 -131.96
C ALA A 22 -112.71 30.91 -131.58
N CYS A 23 -113.66 31.32 -132.47
CA CYS A 23 -115.05 31.79 -132.16
C CYS A 23 -116.21 31.30 -133.11
N GLY A 24 -117.49 31.64 -132.81
CA GLY A 24 -118.67 31.50 -133.72
C GLY A 24 -120.07 31.85 -133.11
N GLU A 25 -121.10 32.19 -133.92
CA GLU A 25 -122.43 32.75 -133.50
C GLU A 25 -123.67 32.15 -134.25
N GLY A 26 -124.93 32.43 -133.80
CA GLY A 26 -126.05 32.73 -134.75
C GLY A 26 -127.51 32.20 -134.56
N THR A 27 -128.38 32.91 -133.81
CA THR A 27 -129.86 33.07 -134.03
C THR A 27 -130.86 31.88 -133.84
N THR A 28 -132.17 32.06 -134.15
CA THR A 28 -133.33 31.55 -133.37
C THR A 28 -134.56 31.04 -134.16
N ASP A 29 -135.31 30.04 -133.63
CA ASP A 29 -136.81 29.99 -133.58
C ASP A 29 -137.35 28.81 -132.68
N PRO A 30 -138.65 28.78 -132.24
CA PRO A 30 -139.12 27.97 -131.09
C PRO A 30 -140.18 26.84 -131.35
N PRO A 31 -140.21 25.76 -130.55
CA PRO A 31 -141.42 24.95 -130.30
C PRO A 31 -141.63 24.53 -128.78
N PRO A 32 -142.14 23.35 -128.33
CA PRO A 32 -143.33 23.26 -127.45
C PRO A 32 -143.10 22.52 -126.06
N PRO A 33 -144.11 22.11 -125.24
CA PRO A 33 -144.00 21.99 -123.76
C PRO A 33 -143.41 20.67 -123.15
N PRO A 34 -143.12 20.62 -121.81
CA PRO A 34 -142.14 19.70 -121.19
C PRO A 34 -142.70 18.52 -120.33
N SER A 35 -141.80 17.77 -119.66
CA SER A 35 -142.00 16.51 -118.90
C SER A 35 -141.45 16.49 -117.45
N ASP A 36 -141.66 15.39 -116.72
CA ASP A 36 -141.50 15.23 -115.25
C ASP A 36 -140.07 14.76 -114.77
N PRO A 37 -139.62 15.00 -113.51
CA PRO A 37 -138.20 14.84 -113.10
C PRO A 37 -137.81 13.57 -112.29
N PRO A 38 -136.51 13.26 -112.12
CA PRO A 38 -135.99 12.04 -111.45
C PRO A 38 -135.88 12.10 -109.91
N ARG A 39 -135.79 10.93 -109.23
CA ARG A 39 -135.62 10.78 -107.77
C ARG A 39 -134.79 9.53 -107.36
N PRO A 40 -134.11 9.52 -106.18
CA PRO A 40 -133.28 8.38 -105.73
C PRO A 40 -134.04 7.07 -105.46
N THR A 41 -133.36 5.93 -105.67
CA THR A 41 -133.86 4.57 -105.41
C THR A 41 -132.85 3.57 -104.83
N THR A 42 -131.53 3.78 -104.98
CA THR A 42 -130.51 2.95 -104.33
C THR A 42 -129.31 3.78 -103.87
N VAL A 43 -128.61 3.29 -102.83
CA VAL A 43 -127.32 3.80 -102.35
C VAL A 43 -126.37 2.60 -102.15
N THR A 44 -125.09 2.74 -102.42
CA THR A 44 -124.07 1.70 -102.15
C THR A 44 -122.80 2.35 -101.62
N VAL A 45 -122.28 1.84 -100.49
CA VAL A 45 -121.09 2.35 -99.81
C VAL A 45 -119.86 1.53 -100.18
N SER A 46 -118.71 2.19 -100.37
CA SER A 46 -117.42 1.55 -100.64
C SER A 46 -116.26 2.28 -99.94
N PRO A 47 -115.30 1.57 -99.32
CA PRO A 47 -115.28 0.12 -99.09
C PRO A 47 -116.40 -0.34 -98.13
N ALA A 48 -116.74 -1.64 -98.18
CA ALA A 48 -117.77 -2.22 -97.32
C ALA A 48 -117.27 -2.58 -95.91
N THR A 49 -115.95 -2.74 -95.73
CA THR A 49 -115.31 -2.87 -94.41
C THR A 49 -113.94 -2.18 -94.37
N ALA A 50 -113.48 -1.82 -93.17
CA ALA A 50 -112.12 -1.32 -92.91
C ALA A 50 -111.68 -1.62 -91.46
N GLU A 51 -110.36 -1.65 -91.22
CA GLU A 51 -109.77 -1.81 -89.88
C GLU A 51 -108.76 -0.70 -89.59
N LEU A 52 -108.70 -0.23 -88.34
CA LEU A 52 -107.86 0.88 -87.90
C LEU A 52 -106.97 0.43 -86.72
N ALA A 53 -105.64 0.42 -86.93
CA ALA A 53 -104.66 -0.18 -86.02
C ALA A 53 -104.13 0.72 -84.88
N ALA A 54 -104.69 1.94 -84.74
CA ALA A 54 -104.28 2.95 -83.77
C ALA A 54 -105.43 3.96 -83.54
N LEU A 55 -105.48 4.60 -82.38
CA LEU A 55 -106.49 5.63 -82.11
C LEU A 55 -106.18 6.90 -82.91
N GLY A 56 -107.22 7.56 -83.44
CA GLY A 56 -107.09 8.70 -84.36
C GLY A 56 -106.76 8.34 -85.81
N ALA A 57 -106.60 7.05 -86.15
CA ALA A 57 -106.46 6.62 -87.55
C ALA A 57 -107.77 6.82 -88.33
N THR A 58 -107.68 7.00 -89.65
CA THR A 58 -108.81 7.37 -90.51
C THR A 58 -108.95 6.51 -91.76
N VAL A 59 -110.17 6.42 -92.30
CA VAL A 59 -110.48 5.76 -93.59
C VAL A 59 -111.60 6.50 -94.31
N GLN A 60 -111.42 6.78 -95.61
CA GLN A 60 -112.43 7.44 -96.43
C GLN A 60 -113.44 6.41 -96.96
N LEU A 61 -114.73 6.64 -96.69
CA LEU A 61 -115.82 5.96 -97.39
C LEU A 61 -116.39 6.85 -98.51
N SER A 62 -117.07 6.20 -99.45
CA SER A 62 -117.72 6.82 -100.62
C SER A 62 -119.09 6.18 -100.84
N ALA A 63 -120.04 6.92 -101.42
CA ALA A 63 -121.41 6.44 -101.66
C ALA A 63 -121.90 6.79 -103.07
N GLU A 64 -122.34 5.77 -103.84
CA GLU A 64 -122.96 5.95 -105.15
C GLU A 64 -124.49 5.92 -105.01
N VAL A 65 -125.21 6.82 -105.69
CA VAL A 65 -126.68 6.98 -105.63
C VAL A 65 -127.29 6.90 -107.02
N ARG A 66 -128.39 6.14 -107.21
CA ARG A 66 -129.08 5.98 -108.51
C ARG A 66 -130.57 6.31 -108.46
N ASP A 67 -131.15 6.60 -109.63
CA ASP A 67 -132.54 7.06 -109.83
C ASP A 67 -133.52 5.92 -110.17
N GLN A 68 -134.79 6.24 -110.43
CA GLN A 68 -135.80 5.23 -110.80
C GLN A 68 -135.56 4.53 -112.16
N ASN A 69 -134.61 5.02 -112.97
CA ASN A 69 -134.21 4.46 -114.25
C ASN A 69 -132.83 3.75 -114.16
N GLY A 70 -132.21 3.70 -112.97
CA GLY A 70 -130.89 3.12 -112.72
C GLY A 70 -129.70 4.02 -113.10
N GLN A 71 -129.94 5.27 -113.52
CA GLN A 71 -128.89 6.26 -113.79
C GLN A 71 -128.33 6.83 -112.49
N VAL A 72 -127.04 7.18 -112.47
CA VAL A 72 -126.40 7.79 -111.30
C VAL A 72 -126.88 9.23 -111.14
N ILE A 73 -127.34 9.58 -109.93
CA ILE A 73 -127.73 10.95 -109.59
C ILE A 73 -126.47 11.72 -109.22
N ALA A 74 -125.82 12.32 -110.22
CA ALA A 74 -124.68 13.19 -110.02
C ALA A 74 -125.06 14.37 -109.10
N GLY A 75 -124.31 14.56 -108.01
CA GLY A 75 -124.59 15.59 -107.01
C GLY A 75 -125.73 15.25 -106.03
N ALA A 76 -126.13 13.99 -105.89
CA ALA A 76 -127.07 13.58 -104.85
C ALA A 76 -126.55 13.92 -103.44
N THR A 77 -127.37 14.60 -102.63
CA THR A 77 -127.06 14.86 -101.22
C THR A 77 -127.09 13.55 -100.43
N VAL A 78 -125.92 13.13 -99.93
CA VAL A 78 -125.77 11.97 -99.04
C VAL A 78 -125.59 12.48 -97.60
N ALA A 79 -126.36 11.92 -96.68
CA ALA A 79 -126.16 12.08 -95.24
C ALA A 79 -125.44 10.85 -94.68
N TRP A 80 -124.37 11.05 -93.92
CA TRP A 80 -123.59 10.00 -93.26
C TRP A 80 -123.91 9.94 -91.76
N ALA A 81 -123.92 8.74 -91.19
CA ALA A 81 -124.07 8.51 -89.75
C ALA A 81 -123.28 7.26 -89.31
N SER A 82 -122.84 7.23 -88.05
CA SER A 82 -122.27 6.06 -87.37
C SER A 82 -123.26 5.53 -86.34
N ASP A 83 -123.41 4.21 -86.22
CA ASP A 83 -124.18 3.60 -85.12
C ASP A 83 -123.49 3.73 -83.75
N ASN A 84 -122.15 3.89 -83.75
CA ASN A 84 -121.30 3.87 -82.57
C ASN A 84 -120.19 4.93 -82.69
N ALA A 85 -120.62 6.20 -82.69
CA ALA A 85 -119.72 7.36 -82.77
C ALA A 85 -118.56 7.38 -81.74
N PRO A 86 -118.70 6.87 -80.48
CA PRO A 86 -117.58 6.75 -79.54
C PRO A 86 -116.45 5.82 -80.01
N VAL A 87 -116.74 4.81 -80.84
CA VAL A 87 -115.73 3.92 -81.43
C VAL A 87 -115.23 4.48 -82.75
N ALA A 88 -116.11 4.86 -83.66
CA ALA A 88 -115.73 5.52 -84.90
C ALA A 88 -116.74 6.60 -85.33
N THR A 89 -116.24 7.81 -85.53
CA THR A 89 -117.02 8.96 -86.04
C THR A 89 -116.95 9.00 -87.57
N VAL A 90 -117.96 9.57 -88.23
CA VAL A 90 -117.95 9.86 -89.68
C VAL A 90 -118.35 11.32 -89.92
N ASP A 91 -117.70 11.98 -90.88
CA ASP A 91 -118.03 13.34 -91.28
C ASP A 91 -119.00 13.41 -92.49
N GLY A 92 -119.37 14.64 -92.89
CA GLY A 92 -120.28 14.87 -94.03
C GLY A 92 -119.71 14.49 -95.40
N SER A 93 -118.41 14.19 -95.52
CA SER A 93 -117.77 13.68 -96.74
C SER A 93 -117.73 12.15 -96.79
N GLY A 94 -117.91 11.48 -95.65
CA GLY A 94 -117.71 10.04 -95.49
C GLY A 94 -116.35 9.66 -94.90
N LEU A 95 -115.55 10.61 -94.40
CA LEU A 95 -114.28 10.32 -93.73
C LEU A 95 -114.57 9.79 -92.32
N VAL A 96 -114.11 8.57 -92.05
CA VAL A 96 -114.27 7.90 -90.75
C VAL A 96 -113.00 8.05 -89.92
N THR A 97 -113.14 8.34 -88.63
CA THR A 97 -112.03 8.41 -87.66
C THR A 97 -112.29 7.50 -86.47
N GLY A 98 -111.36 6.58 -86.18
CA GLY A 98 -111.40 5.71 -85.00
C GLY A 98 -111.03 6.47 -83.73
N ALA A 99 -111.88 6.38 -82.70
CA ALA A 99 -111.77 7.15 -81.45
C ALA A 99 -111.61 6.27 -80.20
N ALA A 100 -112.11 5.03 -80.23
CA ALA A 100 -111.90 4.01 -79.20
C ALA A 100 -111.91 2.62 -79.86
N GLU A 101 -111.41 1.60 -79.16
CA GLU A 101 -111.43 0.22 -79.67
C GLU A 101 -112.85 -0.35 -79.80
N GLY A 102 -113.06 -1.22 -80.79
CA GLY A 102 -114.34 -1.89 -81.03
C GLY A 102 -114.70 -1.97 -82.52
N SER A 103 -116.01 -1.92 -82.81
CA SER A 103 -116.55 -1.84 -84.17
C SER A 103 -117.76 -0.91 -84.25
N ALA A 104 -117.96 -0.29 -85.43
CA ALA A 104 -119.06 0.61 -85.75
C ALA A 104 -119.54 0.40 -87.20
N THR A 105 -120.84 0.53 -87.44
CA THR A 105 -121.47 0.53 -88.77
C THR A 105 -121.73 1.96 -89.23
N ILE A 106 -121.16 2.32 -90.36
CA ILE A 106 -121.27 3.63 -91.00
C ILE A 106 -122.27 3.56 -92.15
N THR A 107 -123.31 4.40 -92.12
CA THR A 107 -124.44 4.39 -93.05
C THR A 107 -124.53 5.68 -93.86
N ALA A 108 -124.68 5.55 -95.18
CA ALA A 108 -124.95 6.63 -96.13
C ALA A 108 -126.42 6.60 -96.55
N THR A 109 -127.11 7.74 -96.53
CA THR A 109 -128.53 7.87 -96.88
C THR A 109 -128.76 8.98 -97.90
N ALA A 110 -129.50 8.72 -98.97
CA ALA A 110 -129.88 9.71 -99.99
C ALA A 110 -131.39 9.65 -100.26
N GLY A 111 -132.11 10.72 -99.92
CA GLY A 111 -133.58 10.71 -99.96
C GLY A 111 -134.17 9.71 -98.95
N ALA A 112 -134.82 8.66 -99.45
CA ALA A 112 -135.49 7.64 -98.64
C ALA A 112 -134.77 6.27 -98.63
N VAL A 113 -133.53 6.20 -99.13
CA VAL A 113 -132.77 4.96 -99.35
C VAL A 113 -131.34 5.08 -98.85
N SER A 114 -130.75 3.97 -98.41
CA SER A 114 -129.45 3.94 -97.74
C SER A 114 -128.64 2.67 -98.02
N GLY A 115 -127.35 2.71 -97.68
CA GLY A 115 -126.41 1.59 -97.68
C GLY A 115 -125.31 1.83 -96.63
N SER A 116 -124.52 0.81 -96.27
CA SER A 116 -123.59 0.90 -95.14
C SER A 116 -122.30 0.08 -95.30
N ALA A 117 -121.35 0.32 -94.39
CA ALA A 117 -120.07 -0.36 -94.25
C ALA A 117 -119.69 -0.50 -92.75
N THR A 118 -118.78 -1.41 -92.40
CA THR A 118 -118.38 -1.65 -90.99
C THR A 118 -116.89 -1.35 -90.78
N VAL A 119 -116.56 -0.56 -89.76
CA VAL A 119 -115.19 -0.15 -89.42
C VAL A 119 -114.82 -0.65 -88.03
N SER A 120 -113.71 -1.39 -87.91
CA SER A 120 -113.13 -1.85 -86.64
C SER A 120 -111.94 -0.99 -86.22
N VAL A 121 -111.68 -0.93 -84.90
CA VAL A 121 -110.55 -0.20 -84.30
C VAL A 121 -109.91 -1.10 -83.22
N ALA A 122 -108.60 -1.29 -83.28
CA ALA A 122 -107.82 -2.02 -82.27
C ALA A 122 -106.36 -1.53 -82.29
N GLN A 123 -105.85 -1.07 -81.16
CA GLN A 123 -104.49 -0.56 -81.03
C GLN A 123 -103.46 -1.69 -81.16
N ARG A 124 -102.32 -1.38 -81.80
CA ARG A 124 -101.16 -2.27 -81.87
C ARG A 124 -99.92 -1.52 -81.42
N VAL A 125 -99.15 -2.12 -80.52
CA VAL A 125 -97.86 -1.58 -80.04
C VAL A 125 -96.94 -1.34 -81.24
N SER A 126 -96.42 -0.11 -81.34
CA SER A 126 -95.48 0.33 -82.37
C SER A 126 -94.17 0.86 -81.79
N ALA A 127 -94.14 1.25 -80.51
CA ALA A 127 -92.93 1.67 -79.81
C ALA A 127 -92.97 1.24 -78.34
N VAL A 128 -91.78 1.07 -77.75
CA VAL A 128 -91.54 0.79 -76.32
C VAL A 128 -90.41 1.70 -75.85
N THR A 129 -90.43 2.11 -74.58
CA THR A 129 -89.37 2.89 -73.92
C THR A 129 -89.01 2.27 -72.57
N VAL A 130 -87.78 2.51 -72.09
CA VAL A 130 -87.29 2.09 -70.75
C VAL A 130 -86.65 3.30 -70.06
N SER A 131 -86.79 3.38 -68.72
CA SER A 131 -86.18 4.43 -67.90
C SER A 131 -85.71 3.90 -66.53
N PRO A 132 -84.53 4.32 -66.02
CA PRO A 132 -83.48 5.05 -66.73
C PRO A 132 -82.90 4.24 -67.90
N ALA A 133 -82.29 4.94 -68.86
CA ALA A 133 -81.69 4.31 -70.05
C ALA A 133 -80.21 3.90 -69.85
N ALA A 134 -79.55 4.35 -68.77
CA ALA A 134 -78.22 3.88 -68.37
C ALA A 134 -77.96 4.18 -66.88
N ASP A 135 -77.09 3.42 -66.23
CA ASP A 135 -76.61 3.69 -64.86
C ASP A 135 -75.24 3.06 -64.55
N THR A 136 -74.62 3.41 -63.41
CA THR A 136 -73.38 2.79 -62.91
C THR A 136 -73.49 2.44 -61.42
N LEU A 137 -73.31 1.15 -61.11
CA LEU A 137 -73.52 0.54 -59.81
C LEU A 137 -72.21 0.02 -59.22
N VAL A 138 -72.09 -0.07 -57.89
CA VAL A 138 -71.04 -0.89 -57.25
C VAL A 138 -71.55 -2.34 -57.13
N GLU A 139 -70.63 -3.31 -57.17
CA GLU A 139 -70.95 -4.72 -56.89
C GLU A 139 -71.73 -4.87 -55.57
N GLY A 140 -72.94 -5.44 -55.64
CA GLY A 140 -73.89 -5.56 -54.53
C GLY A 140 -74.99 -4.49 -54.44
N ASP A 141 -74.96 -3.43 -55.27
CA ASP A 141 -76.01 -2.41 -55.32
C ASP A 141 -77.25 -2.88 -56.13
N THR A 142 -78.35 -2.11 -56.06
CA THR A 142 -79.63 -2.43 -56.74
C THR A 142 -80.29 -1.21 -57.38
N LEU A 143 -81.05 -1.44 -58.45
CA LEU A 143 -81.75 -0.42 -59.25
C LEU A 143 -83.14 -0.92 -59.64
N ARG A 144 -84.08 -0.03 -59.99
CA ARG A 144 -85.36 -0.43 -60.61
C ARG A 144 -85.64 0.35 -61.88
N LEU A 145 -85.93 -0.38 -62.95
CA LEU A 145 -86.33 0.15 -64.25
C LEU A 145 -87.86 0.20 -64.39
N ALA A 146 -88.35 1.03 -65.30
CA ALA A 146 -89.74 1.10 -65.74
C ALA A 146 -89.81 1.07 -67.27
N ALA A 147 -90.95 0.62 -67.83
CA ALA A 147 -91.19 0.56 -69.27
C ALA A 147 -92.61 1.03 -69.64
N GLU A 148 -92.76 1.62 -70.82
CA GLU A 148 -94.03 2.07 -71.40
C GLU A 148 -94.14 1.64 -72.88
N ALA A 149 -95.37 1.52 -73.41
CA ALA A 149 -95.64 1.08 -74.77
C ALA A 149 -96.75 1.94 -75.44
N THR A 150 -96.57 2.27 -76.72
CA THR A 150 -97.48 3.15 -77.48
C THR A 150 -97.82 2.62 -78.86
N ASP A 151 -98.96 3.04 -79.40
CA ASP A 151 -99.42 2.74 -80.77
C ASP A 151 -98.74 3.62 -81.84
N ALA A 152 -99.05 3.37 -83.11
CA ALA A 152 -98.43 4.06 -84.24
C ALA A 152 -98.70 5.59 -84.29
N ASN A 153 -99.69 6.09 -83.54
CA ASN A 153 -100.00 7.51 -83.38
C ASN A 153 -99.50 8.07 -82.03
N GLY A 154 -98.80 7.27 -81.22
CA GLY A 154 -98.21 7.67 -79.94
C GLY A 154 -99.14 7.56 -78.74
N HIS A 155 -100.34 6.98 -78.87
CA HIS A 155 -101.23 6.76 -77.71
C HIS A 155 -100.75 5.55 -76.89
N PRO A 156 -100.82 5.57 -75.54
CA PRO A 156 -100.41 4.45 -74.72
C PRO A 156 -101.29 3.21 -74.97
N VAL A 157 -100.67 2.03 -74.99
CA VAL A 157 -101.37 0.73 -75.06
C VAL A 157 -101.43 0.17 -73.63
N ALA A 158 -102.52 0.44 -72.92
CA ALA A 158 -102.61 0.27 -71.48
C ALA A 158 -102.51 -1.19 -70.97
N GLU A 159 -102.83 -2.17 -71.83
CA GLU A 159 -102.76 -3.61 -71.51
C GLU A 159 -101.51 -4.29 -72.10
N ALA A 160 -100.45 -3.53 -72.39
CA ALA A 160 -99.18 -4.08 -72.87
C ALA A 160 -98.42 -4.84 -71.76
N GLU A 161 -98.35 -6.17 -71.88
CA GLU A 161 -97.47 -7.00 -71.05
C GLU A 161 -96.00 -6.85 -71.47
N PHE A 162 -95.11 -6.73 -70.48
CA PHE A 162 -93.66 -6.61 -70.67
C PHE A 162 -92.94 -7.86 -70.19
N SER A 163 -91.89 -8.24 -70.91
CA SER A 163 -90.90 -9.25 -70.49
C SER A 163 -89.51 -8.62 -70.41
N TRP A 164 -88.76 -8.95 -69.36
CA TRP A 164 -87.44 -8.38 -69.07
C TRP A 164 -86.33 -9.43 -69.26
N ALA A 165 -85.15 -9.00 -69.72
CA ALA A 165 -83.95 -9.83 -69.81
C ALA A 165 -82.68 -9.00 -69.64
N SER A 166 -81.65 -9.57 -69.01
CA SER A 166 -80.28 -9.02 -68.96
C SER A 166 -79.40 -9.73 -69.99
N SER A 167 -78.48 -9.00 -70.62
CA SER A 167 -77.48 -9.56 -71.54
C SER A 167 -76.42 -10.41 -70.83
N ASP A 168 -76.13 -10.13 -69.56
CA ASP A 168 -75.17 -10.87 -68.74
C ASP A 168 -75.61 -10.90 -67.27
N THR A 169 -76.12 -12.05 -66.84
CA THR A 169 -76.57 -12.30 -65.45
C THR A 169 -75.43 -12.56 -64.47
N SER A 170 -74.18 -12.64 -64.92
CA SER A 170 -73.01 -12.60 -64.02
C SER A 170 -72.60 -11.16 -63.66
N VAL A 171 -73.01 -10.18 -64.47
CA VAL A 171 -72.82 -8.75 -64.21
C VAL A 171 -74.05 -8.14 -63.52
N ALA A 172 -75.25 -8.32 -64.08
CA ALA A 172 -76.49 -7.81 -63.49
C ALA A 172 -77.69 -8.72 -63.75
N VAL A 173 -78.48 -9.01 -62.72
CA VAL A 173 -79.71 -9.84 -62.79
C VAL A 173 -80.93 -8.93 -62.68
N VAL A 174 -81.92 -9.12 -63.57
CA VAL A 174 -83.22 -8.43 -63.56
C VAL A 174 -84.36 -9.41 -63.26
N ASP A 175 -85.40 -8.97 -62.56
CA ASP A 175 -86.65 -9.72 -62.33
C ASP A 175 -87.80 -9.31 -63.27
N ASP A 176 -88.92 -10.05 -63.20
CA ASP A 176 -90.12 -9.79 -64.02
C ASP A 176 -90.78 -8.42 -63.75
N ALA A 177 -90.42 -7.74 -62.64
CA ALA A 177 -90.93 -6.44 -62.24
C ALA A 177 -89.97 -5.27 -62.55
N GLY A 178 -88.88 -5.53 -63.28
CA GLY A 178 -87.86 -4.57 -63.69
C GLY A 178 -86.85 -4.21 -62.59
N PHE A 179 -86.77 -4.99 -61.50
CA PHE A 179 -85.80 -4.76 -60.42
C PHE A 179 -84.47 -5.46 -60.73
N VAL A 180 -83.36 -4.73 -60.59
CA VAL A 180 -82.01 -5.15 -60.98
C VAL A 180 -81.08 -5.22 -59.77
N THR A 181 -80.24 -6.25 -59.71
CA THR A 181 -79.14 -6.40 -58.75
C THR A 181 -77.79 -6.50 -59.47
N ALA A 182 -76.79 -5.74 -59.01
CA ALA A 182 -75.42 -5.81 -59.51
C ALA A 182 -74.66 -6.98 -58.87
N VAL A 183 -74.19 -7.92 -59.68
CA VAL A 183 -73.64 -9.22 -59.25
C VAL A 183 -72.13 -9.34 -59.47
N GLY A 184 -71.58 -8.68 -60.48
CA GLY A 184 -70.16 -8.80 -60.83
C GLY A 184 -69.69 -7.72 -61.79
N LEU A 185 -68.38 -7.53 -61.88
CA LEU A 185 -67.76 -6.41 -62.60
C LEU A 185 -67.90 -6.55 -64.12
N GLY A 186 -68.41 -5.51 -64.79
CA GLY A 186 -68.59 -5.52 -66.25
C GLY A 186 -69.63 -4.53 -66.75
N GLN A 187 -70.22 -4.82 -67.91
CA GLN A 187 -71.37 -4.10 -68.47
C GLN A 187 -72.46 -5.09 -68.86
N ALA A 188 -73.72 -4.74 -68.60
CA ALA A 188 -74.90 -5.52 -68.97
C ALA A 188 -76.01 -4.62 -69.48
N GLU A 189 -76.65 -5.03 -70.58
CA GLU A 189 -77.79 -4.36 -71.17
C GLU A 189 -79.08 -5.05 -70.69
N VAL A 190 -80.02 -4.30 -70.14
CA VAL A 190 -81.33 -4.81 -69.72
C VAL A 190 -82.39 -4.40 -70.74
N THR A 191 -83.03 -5.39 -71.37
CA THR A 191 -84.06 -5.20 -72.40
C THR A 191 -85.46 -5.42 -71.82
N ALA A 192 -86.40 -4.52 -72.11
CA ALA A 192 -87.84 -4.75 -71.97
C ALA A 192 -88.48 -5.01 -73.34
N THR A 193 -89.39 -5.98 -73.42
CA THR A 193 -90.09 -6.37 -74.65
C THR A 193 -91.59 -6.46 -74.44
N ALA A 194 -92.39 -5.75 -75.26
CA ALA A 194 -93.85 -5.85 -75.31
C ALA A 194 -94.31 -6.07 -76.76
N ALA A 195 -95.16 -7.08 -76.99
CA ALA A 195 -95.69 -7.47 -78.30
C ALA A 195 -94.64 -7.64 -79.44
N GLY A 196 -93.37 -7.93 -79.09
CA GLY A 196 -92.25 -8.04 -80.03
C GLY A 196 -91.48 -6.75 -80.32
N VAL A 197 -91.87 -5.63 -79.72
CA VAL A 197 -91.15 -4.34 -79.77
C VAL A 197 -90.29 -4.20 -78.49
N THR A 198 -89.07 -3.68 -78.62
CA THR A 198 -88.05 -3.72 -77.55
C THR A 198 -87.45 -2.35 -77.24
N ALA A 199 -87.13 -2.08 -75.96
CA ALA A 199 -86.21 -1.01 -75.56
C ALA A 199 -85.21 -1.51 -74.50
N ARG A 200 -84.13 -0.74 -74.27
CA ARG A 200 -82.90 -1.19 -73.59
C ARG A 200 -82.40 -0.15 -72.57
N ALA A 201 -81.65 -0.61 -71.57
CA ALA A 201 -80.91 0.22 -70.61
C ALA A 201 -79.50 -0.33 -70.35
N ASP A 202 -78.48 0.53 -70.40
CA ASP A 202 -77.05 0.15 -70.29
C ASP A 202 -76.51 0.29 -68.86
N LEU A 203 -76.14 -0.82 -68.21
CA LEU A 203 -75.65 -0.82 -66.82
C LEU A 203 -74.16 -1.16 -66.77
N THR A 204 -73.39 -0.42 -65.97
CA THR A 204 -71.98 -0.71 -65.68
C THR A 204 -71.79 -1.03 -64.19
N VAL A 205 -71.02 -2.07 -63.87
CA VAL A 205 -70.77 -2.49 -62.47
C VAL A 205 -69.28 -2.39 -62.14
N VAL A 206 -68.94 -1.70 -61.05
CA VAL A 206 -67.57 -1.40 -60.62
C VAL A 206 -67.24 -1.89 -59.19
N GLY A 207 -65.95 -2.06 -58.90
CA GLY A 207 -65.46 -2.61 -57.64
C GLY A 207 -65.31 -1.58 -56.50
N ARG A 208 -65.04 -2.08 -55.30
CA ARG A 208 -64.68 -1.27 -54.11
C ARG A 208 -63.17 -0.96 -54.12
N ALA A 209 -62.79 0.28 -53.83
CA ALA A 209 -61.40 0.72 -53.81
C ALA A 209 -61.08 1.52 -52.52
N PRO A 210 -59.90 1.35 -51.89
CA PRO A 210 -59.49 2.15 -50.74
C PRO A 210 -59.49 3.65 -51.02
N LYS A 211 -60.04 4.44 -50.09
CA LYS A 211 -60.12 5.91 -50.21
C LYS A 211 -59.56 6.68 -49.02
N THR A 212 -59.62 6.13 -47.80
CA THR A 212 -58.99 6.71 -46.61
C THR A 212 -58.37 5.63 -45.74
N VAL A 213 -57.26 5.95 -45.08
CA VAL A 213 -56.66 5.14 -44.01
C VAL A 213 -56.60 6.00 -42.75
N ALA A 214 -57.07 5.49 -41.61
CA ALA A 214 -56.95 6.14 -40.31
C ALA A 214 -56.01 5.33 -39.43
N VAL A 215 -54.99 5.96 -38.86
CA VAL A 215 -54.02 5.31 -37.94
C VAL A 215 -54.45 5.57 -36.49
N THR A 216 -54.20 4.62 -35.60
CA THR A 216 -54.53 4.77 -34.16
C THR A 216 -53.49 4.02 -33.29
N PRO A 217 -52.93 4.65 -32.25
CA PRO A 217 -52.99 6.10 -31.95
C PRO A 217 -52.36 6.94 -33.08
N ASP A 218 -52.73 8.22 -33.14
CA ASP A 218 -52.15 9.22 -34.06
C ASP A 218 -50.83 9.82 -33.53
N THR A 219 -50.53 9.59 -32.25
CA THR A 219 -49.38 10.13 -31.52
C THR A 219 -48.83 9.09 -30.54
N VAL A 220 -47.50 8.97 -30.48
CA VAL A 220 -46.78 8.03 -29.60
C VAL A 220 -45.56 8.72 -28.99
N ALA A 221 -45.39 8.59 -27.67
CA ALA A 221 -44.19 9.01 -26.96
C ALA A 221 -43.44 7.80 -26.40
N LEU A 222 -42.12 7.73 -26.65
CA LEU A 222 -41.23 6.65 -26.18
C LEU A 222 -40.07 7.24 -25.37
N ALA A 223 -39.77 6.65 -24.21
CA ALA A 223 -38.84 7.15 -23.20
C ALA A 223 -37.48 6.42 -23.19
N ALA A 224 -37.34 5.32 -23.92
CA ALA A 224 -36.13 4.51 -24.00
C ALA A 224 -35.90 3.95 -25.41
N LEU A 225 -34.64 3.74 -25.80
CA LEU A 225 -34.31 3.09 -27.07
C LEU A 225 -34.71 1.61 -27.02
N GLY A 226 -35.19 1.06 -28.13
CA GLY A 226 -35.79 -0.27 -28.17
C GLY A 226 -37.20 -0.38 -27.55
N GLN A 227 -37.76 0.69 -26.96
CA GLN A 227 -39.16 0.67 -26.51
C GLN A 227 -40.11 0.59 -27.71
N THR A 228 -41.19 -0.18 -27.57
CA THR A 228 -42.15 -0.45 -28.65
C THR A 228 -43.55 0.12 -28.38
N ALA A 229 -44.27 0.47 -29.44
CA ALA A 229 -45.70 0.78 -29.40
C ALA A 229 -46.42 0.18 -30.62
N GLN A 230 -47.64 -0.33 -30.42
CA GLN A 230 -48.45 -0.91 -31.49
C GLN A 230 -49.36 0.16 -32.12
N LEU A 231 -49.29 0.32 -33.44
CA LEU A 231 -50.26 1.07 -34.23
C LEU A 231 -51.27 0.12 -34.90
N ALA A 232 -52.47 0.62 -35.16
CA ALA A 232 -53.50 -0.02 -35.98
C ALA A 232 -53.91 0.92 -37.13
N ALA A 233 -54.46 0.34 -38.21
CA ALA A 233 -54.93 1.10 -39.37
C ALA A 233 -56.33 0.62 -39.83
N GLU A 234 -57.28 1.54 -39.96
CA GLU A 234 -58.62 1.27 -40.51
C GLU A 234 -58.72 1.82 -41.94
N VAL A 235 -59.13 0.99 -42.90
CA VAL A 235 -59.27 1.37 -44.32
C VAL A 235 -60.75 1.45 -44.72
N ARG A 236 -61.14 2.48 -45.46
CA ARG A 236 -62.52 2.68 -45.95
C ARG A 236 -62.58 2.91 -47.46
N ASP A 237 -63.69 2.49 -48.07
CA ASP A 237 -63.95 2.57 -49.51
C ASP A 237 -64.43 3.97 -49.97
N GLN A 238 -64.67 4.12 -51.27
CA GLN A 238 -65.10 5.37 -51.89
C GLN A 238 -66.44 5.94 -51.38
N ILE A 239 -67.24 5.17 -50.62
CA ILE A 239 -68.47 5.64 -49.95
C ILE A 239 -68.40 5.49 -48.42
N GLY A 240 -67.21 5.34 -47.85
CA GLY A 240 -66.96 5.37 -46.40
C GLY A 240 -67.20 4.06 -45.65
N ARG A 241 -67.52 2.95 -46.34
CA ARG A 241 -67.67 1.62 -45.71
C ARG A 241 -66.28 1.03 -45.43
N VAL A 242 -66.10 0.40 -44.27
CA VAL A 242 -64.84 -0.29 -43.92
C VAL A 242 -64.52 -1.39 -44.95
N MET A 243 -63.24 -1.55 -45.25
CA MET A 243 -62.70 -2.61 -46.10
C MET A 243 -61.90 -3.59 -45.24
N GLU A 244 -62.50 -4.69 -44.84
CA GLU A 244 -61.81 -5.74 -44.08
C GLU A 244 -60.88 -6.56 -44.99
N GLY A 245 -59.75 -7.02 -44.43
CA GLY A 245 -58.82 -7.92 -45.14
C GLY A 245 -57.96 -7.28 -46.25
N VAL A 246 -58.07 -5.98 -46.50
CA VAL A 246 -57.18 -5.29 -47.46
C VAL A 246 -55.76 -5.16 -46.90
N PRO A 247 -54.72 -5.27 -47.74
CA PRO A 247 -53.34 -5.11 -47.29
C PRO A 247 -53.07 -3.65 -46.89
N VAL A 248 -52.33 -3.48 -45.79
CA VAL A 248 -51.77 -2.19 -45.35
C VAL A 248 -50.25 -2.32 -45.34
N ALA A 249 -49.56 -1.39 -45.99
CA ALA A 249 -48.11 -1.28 -45.96
C ALA A 249 -47.68 -0.12 -45.06
N TRP A 250 -46.82 -0.43 -44.08
CA TRP A 250 -46.28 0.52 -43.10
C TRP A 250 -44.91 1.03 -43.52
N SER A 251 -44.58 2.27 -43.16
CA SER A 251 -43.28 2.89 -43.41
C SER A 251 -42.95 3.95 -42.35
N SER A 252 -41.65 4.25 -42.17
CA SER A 252 -41.17 5.33 -41.29
C SER A 252 -40.40 6.36 -42.11
N ALA A 253 -40.69 7.65 -41.90
CA ALA A 253 -39.97 8.75 -42.52
C ALA A 253 -38.53 8.91 -41.97
N GLY A 254 -38.33 8.57 -40.69
CA GLY A 254 -37.08 8.67 -39.95
C GLY A 254 -36.72 7.35 -39.27
N THR A 255 -36.22 6.39 -40.04
CA THR A 255 -35.81 5.05 -39.56
C THR A 255 -34.68 5.07 -38.53
N THR A 256 -33.97 6.20 -38.40
CA THR A 256 -32.97 6.47 -37.35
C THR A 256 -33.57 6.95 -36.03
N VAL A 257 -34.87 7.25 -35.99
CA VAL A 257 -35.62 7.63 -34.77
C VAL A 257 -36.54 6.49 -34.35
N ALA A 258 -37.34 5.95 -35.28
CA ALA A 258 -38.12 4.75 -35.05
C ALA A 258 -38.33 3.94 -36.35
N VAL A 259 -38.40 2.62 -36.22
CA VAL A 259 -38.79 1.69 -37.29
C VAL A 259 -40.16 1.11 -37.02
N VAL A 260 -40.84 0.61 -38.06
CA VAL A 260 -42.15 -0.06 -37.97
C VAL A 260 -42.11 -1.36 -38.76
N ASP A 261 -42.77 -2.41 -38.25
CA ASP A 261 -42.88 -3.70 -38.94
C ASP A 261 -44.16 -3.83 -39.79
N ALA A 262 -44.34 -4.99 -40.44
CA ALA A 262 -45.52 -5.25 -41.28
C ALA A 262 -46.84 -5.38 -40.49
N ALA A 263 -46.79 -5.52 -39.16
CA ALA A 263 -47.95 -5.57 -38.27
C ALA A 263 -48.29 -4.19 -37.65
N GLY A 264 -47.48 -3.16 -37.89
CA GLY A 264 -47.64 -1.82 -37.29
C GLY A 264 -46.96 -1.68 -35.92
N LEU A 265 -46.09 -2.60 -35.52
CA LEU A 265 -45.31 -2.49 -34.30
C LEU A 265 -44.13 -1.53 -34.52
N VAL A 266 -44.20 -0.36 -33.88
CA VAL A 266 -43.15 0.67 -33.88
C VAL A 266 -42.12 0.34 -32.81
N THR A 267 -40.83 0.53 -33.12
CA THR A 267 -39.69 0.38 -32.19
C THR A 267 -38.80 1.62 -32.26
N ALA A 268 -38.49 2.22 -31.10
CA ALA A 268 -37.53 3.34 -31.02
C ALA A 268 -36.10 2.90 -31.37
N THR A 269 -35.43 3.65 -32.24
CA THR A 269 -34.03 3.41 -32.69
C THR A 269 -33.10 4.59 -32.43
N GLY A 270 -33.62 5.79 -32.18
CA GLY A 270 -32.83 6.97 -31.79
C GLY A 270 -33.71 8.11 -31.27
N VAL A 271 -33.10 9.10 -30.63
CA VAL A 271 -33.79 10.28 -30.08
C VAL A 271 -34.21 11.23 -31.21
N GLY A 272 -35.43 11.76 -31.14
CA GLY A 272 -35.98 12.70 -32.11
C GLY A 272 -37.48 12.55 -32.33
N GLU A 273 -37.96 13.01 -33.47
CA GLU A 273 -39.36 12.88 -33.89
C GLU A 273 -39.42 12.34 -35.33
N THR A 274 -40.37 11.46 -35.61
CA THR A 274 -40.60 10.87 -36.94
C THR A 274 -42.08 10.58 -37.17
N THR A 275 -42.50 10.60 -38.43
CA THR A 275 -43.82 10.12 -38.85
C THR A 275 -43.77 8.66 -39.28
N ILE A 276 -44.77 7.88 -38.86
CA ILE A 276 -45.06 6.54 -39.35
C ILE A 276 -46.30 6.61 -40.23
N ALA A 277 -46.20 6.11 -41.47
CA ALA A 277 -47.28 6.15 -42.46
C ALA A 277 -47.80 4.75 -42.78
N ALA A 278 -49.13 4.60 -42.76
CA ALA A 278 -49.87 3.43 -43.22
C ALA A 278 -50.49 3.71 -44.59
N THR A 279 -50.39 2.76 -45.52
CA THR A 279 -50.86 2.93 -46.90
C THR A 279 -51.67 1.72 -47.38
N SER A 280 -52.73 1.95 -48.15
CA SER A 280 -53.53 0.89 -48.79
C SER A 280 -54.10 1.41 -50.11
N GLY A 281 -53.66 0.84 -51.23
CA GLY A 281 -53.91 1.42 -52.56
C GLY A 281 -53.28 2.82 -52.68
N GLU A 282 -54.07 3.79 -53.14
CA GLU A 282 -53.68 5.21 -53.16
C GLU A 282 -53.96 5.96 -51.85
N ALA A 283 -54.61 5.31 -50.88
CA ALA A 283 -54.99 5.93 -49.61
C ALA A 283 -53.87 5.82 -48.56
N SER A 284 -53.68 6.87 -47.76
CA SER A 284 -52.69 6.92 -46.69
C SER A 284 -53.23 7.56 -45.42
N GLY A 285 -52.55 7.30 -44.30
CA GLY A 285 -52.78 7.89 -42.98
C GLY A 285 -51.49 7.81 -42.16
N GLU A 286 -51.35 8.69 -41.18
CA GLU A 286 -50.06 8.93 -40.48
C GLU A 286 -50.22 8.99 -38.96
N ALA A 287 -49.14 8.68 -38.24
CA ALA A 287 -48.99 8.92 -36.81
C ALA A 287 -47.60 9.48 -36.47
N VAL A 288 -47.51 10.39 -35.51
CA VAL A 288 -46.26 11.00 -35.05
C VAL A 288 -45.67 10.19 -33.89
N VAL A 289 -44.36 9.92 -33.94
CA VAL A 289 -43.62 9.18 -32.92
C VAL A 289 -42.46 10.05 -32.42
N THR A 290 -42.54 10.46 -31.16
CA THR A 290 -41.51 11.26 -30.49
C THR A 290 -40.74 10.36 -29.51
N VAL A 291 -39.42 10.31 -29.64
CA VAL A 291 -38.53 9.49 -28.80
C VAL A 291 -37.64 10.43 -27.98
N MET A 292 -37.82 10.41 -26.65
CA MET A 292 -37.05 11.20 -25.68
C MET A 292 -36.38 10.28 -24.67
N GLN A 293 -35.13 9.91 -24.93
CA GLN A 293 -34.38 8.99 -24.07
C GLN A 293 -34.18 9.59 -22.68
N SER A 294 -34.80 8.96 -21.68
CA SER A 294 -34.80 9.38 -20.28
C SER A 294 -33.99 8.40 -19.44
N ALA A 295 -33.17 8.89 -18.53
CA ALA A 295 -32.41 8.03 -17.63
C ALA A 295 -33.35 7.24 -16.69
N GLY A 296 -33.10 5.93 -16.58
CA GLY A 296 -33.71 5.01 -15.62
C GLY A 296 -32.72 4.47 -14.59
N SER A 297 -31.41 4.49 -14.87
CA SER A 297 -30.34 4.22 -13.91
C SER A 297 -29.10 5.06 -14.18
N VAL A 298 -28.21 5.16 -13.19
CA VAL A 298 -26.87 5.74 -13.30
C VAL A 298 -25.88 4.79 -12.65
N THR A 299 -24.72 4.60 -13.29
CA THR A 299 -23.55 3.96 -12.66
C THR A 299 -22.45 5.00 -12.47
N VAL A 300 -21.63 4.82 -11.43
CA VAL A 300 -20.42 5.63 -11.19
C VAL A 300 -19.23 4.67 -11.15
N SER A 301 -18.17 5.02 -11.87
CA SER A 301 -17.00 4.18 -12.08
C SER A 301 -15.70 4.93 -11.72
N PRO A 302 -14.74 4.31 -10.99
CA PRO A 302 -14.89 3.04 -10.27
C PRO A 302 -15.97 3.11 -9.18
N ALA A 303 -16.60 1.98 -8.86
CA ALA A 303 -17.69 1.91 -7.88
C ALA A 303 -17.21 1.89 -6.41
N VAL A 304 -15.97 1.44 -6.19
CA VAL A 304 -15.23 1.55 -4.93
C VAL A 304 -13.76 1.76 -5.27
N ASP A 305 -13.08 2.68 -4.57
CA ASP A 305 -11.63 2.87 -4.72
C ASP A 305 -10.97 3.30 -3.38
N THR A 306 -9.65 3.32 -3.32
CA THR A 306 -8.86 3.79 -2.16
C THR A 306 -7.71 4.68 -2.60
N ILE A 307 -7.72 5.94 -2.14
CA ILE A 307 -6.74 6.99 -2.51
C ILE A 307 -6.10 7.63 -1.26
N ALA A 308 -4.92 8.22 -1.39
CA ALA A 308 -4.26 8.89 -0.26
C ALA A 308 -4.74 10.35 -0.11
N PRO A 309 -4.73 10.94 1.10
CA PRO A 309 -4.98 12.38 1.29
C PRO A 309 -4.09 13.25 0.39
N GLY A 310 -4.73 14.15 -0.37
CA GLY A 310 -4.08 14.98 -1.39
C GLY A 310 -4.13 14.42 -2.82
N ASP A 311 -4.42 13.14 -3.01
CA ASP A 311 -4.65 12.55 -4.34
C ASP A 311 -6.04 12.89 -4.87
N THR A 312 -6.21 12.75 -6.19
CA THR A 312 -7.49 12.97 -6.89
C THR A 312 -7.92 11.75 -7.69
N LEU A 313 -9.18 11.35 -7.58
CA LEU A 313 -9.81 10.29 -8.35
C LEU A 313 -10.78 10.88 -9.38
N ARG A 314 -10.62 10.52 -10.66
CA ARG A 314 -11.61 10.83 -11.69
C ARG A 314 -12.70 9.78 -11.65
N LEU A 315 -13.86 10.14 -11.10
CA LEU A 315 -15.08 9.36 -11.25
C LEU A 315 -15.72 9.67 -12.62
N VAL A 316 -16.31 8.66 -13.23
CA VAL A 316 -17.10 8.77 -14.46
C VAL A 316 -18.51 8.28 -14.16
N ALA A 317 -19.51 9.13 -14.42
CA ALA A 317 -20.91 8.75 -14.35
C ALA A 317 -21.45 8.41 -15.75
N GLU A 318 -22.14 7.28 -15.88
CA GLU A 318 -22.86 6.89 -17.09
C GLU A 318 -24.33 6.67 -16.75
N ALA A 319 -25.22 7.32 -17.50
CA ALA A 319 -26.67 7.18 -17.36
C ALA A 319 -27.19 6.21 -18.41
N PHE A 320 -28.17 5.37 -18.04
CA PHE A 320 -28.80 4.40 -18.93
C PHE A 320 -30.31 4.56 -18.89
N ASP A 321 -30.99 4.35 -20.01
CA ASP A 321 -32.45 4.35 -20.08
C ASP A 321 -33.06 3.07 -19.48
N ALA A 322 -34.39 3.01 -19.43
CA ALA A 322 -35.13 1.88 -18.86
C ALA A 322 -34.87 0.53 -19.55
N ASN A 323 -34.27 0.52 -20.75
CA ASN A 323 -33.88 -0.68 -21.49
C ASN A 323 -32.35 -0.94 -21.45
N GLY A 324 -31.59 -0.12 -20.71
CA GLY A 324 -30.14 -0.28 -20.53
C GLY A 324 -29.27 0.34 -21.63
N HIS A 325 -29.81 1.20 -22.50
CA HIS A 325 -28.99 1.93 -23.47
C HIS A 325 -28.45 3.22 -22.85
N ALA A 326 -27.18 3.55 -23.10
CA ALA A 326 -26.56 4.76 -22.56
C ALA A 326 -27.26 6.04 -23.06
N VAL A 327 -27.45 7.01 -22.16
CA VAL A 327 -28.04 8.32 -22.43
C VAL A 327 -26.93 9.32 -22.75
N THR A 328 -26.55 9.41 -24.01
CA THR A 328 -25.42 10.24 -24.44
C THR A 328 -25.71 11.73 -24.24
N GLY A 329 -24.84 12.43 -23.51
CA GLY A 329 -24.99 13.86 -23.22
C GLY A 329 -25.75 14.18 -21.93
N ALA A 330 -25.98 13.19 -21.05
CA ALA A 330 -26.46 13.44 -19.70
C ALA A 330 -25.52 14.37 -18.91
N GLU A 331 -26.07 15.44 -18.33
CA GLU A 331 -25.38 16.30 -17.38
C GLU A 331 -25.65 15.82 -15.95
N PHE A 332 -24.60 15.76 -15.11
CA PHE A 332 -24.69 15.22 -13.75
C PHE A 332 -24.36 16.29 -12.71
N SER A 333 -25.18 16.37 -11.64
CA SER A 333 -24.77 17.02 -10.40
C SER A 333 -24.07 16.02 -9.48
N TRP A 334 -23.00 16.48 -8.82
CA TRP A 334 -22.17 15.66 -7.93
C TRP A 334 -22.25 16.17 -6.49
N GLU A 335 -22.32 15.24 -5.53
CA GLU A 335 -22.27 15.53 -4.08
C GLU A 335 -21.38 14.52 -3.35
N SER A 336 -20.81 14.91 -2.20
CA SER A 336 -20.10 14.03 -1.27
C SER A 336 -20.89 13.88 0.03
N SER A 337 -20.86 12.69 0.63
CA SER A 337 -21.43 12.47 1.97
C SER A 337 -20.59 13.09 3.10
N ASP A 338 -19.29 13.34 2.88
CA ASP A 338 -18.38 13.94 3.85
C ASP A 338 -17.18 14.64 3.17
N ASP A 339 -17.31 15.96 2.98
CA ASP A 339 -16.25 16.82 2.44
C ASP A 339 -14.97 16.85 3.30
N ALA A 340 -15.02 16.44 4.58
CA ALA A 340 -13.84 16.34 5.44
C ALA A 340 -13.01 15.08 5.13
N VAL A 341 -13.62 14.07 4.50
CA VAL A 341 -12.95 12.87 3.97
C VAL A 341 -12.57 13.10 2.51
N ALA A 342 -13.53 13.42 1.64
CA ALA A 342 -13.28 13.70 0.22
C ALA A 342 -14.31 14.68 -0.35
N THR A 343 -13.84 15.68 -1.10
CA THR A 343 -14.69 16.61 -1.86
C THR A 343 -14.85 16.12 -3.31
N VAL A 344 -15.84 16.62 -4.05
CA VAL A 344 -16.02 16.34 -5.49
C VAL A 344 -16.36 17.62 -6.27
N ASP A 345 -15.81 17.77 -7.47
CA ASP A 345 -16.14 18.88 -8.38
C ASP A 345 -17.24 18.52 -9.41
N GLY A 346 -17.78 19.53 -10.09
CA GLY A 346 -18.80 19.36 -11.13
C GLY A 346 -18.34 18.62 -12.40
N SER A 347 -17.10 18.11 -12.44
CA SER A 347 -16.57 17.25 -13.50
C SER A 347 -16.29 15.82 -13.02
N GLY A 348 -16.74 15.46 -11.81
CA GLY A 348 -16.50 14.14 -11.20
C GLY A 348 -15.07 13.94 -10.69
N LEU A 349 -14.29 15.01 -10.49
CA LEU A 349 -12.98 14.90 -9.84
C LEU A 349 -13.16 14.90 -8.33
N ALA A 350 -13.07 13.73 -7.71
CA ALA A 350 -12.99 13.60 -6.26
C ALA A 350 -11.57 13.94 -5.77
N THR A 351 -11.45 14.67 -4.66
CA THR A 351 -10.17 15.06 -4.06
C THR A 351 -10.15 14.65 -2.59
N ALA A 352 -9.14 13.86 -2.20
CA ALA A 352 -9.02 13.32 -0.85
C ALA A 352 -8.54 14.38 0.15
N ALA A 353 -9.29 14.59 1.24
CA ALA A 353 -9.03 15.58 2.27
C ALA A 353 -8.53 14.95 3.59
N GLY A 354 -9.12 13.84 4.04
CA GLY A 354 -8.82 13.23 5.34
C GLY A 354 -9.18 11.75 5.41
N ASN A 355 -8.52 11.00 6.28
CA ASN A 355 -8.70 9.54 6.37
C ASN A 355 -10.14 9.17 6.78
N GLY A 356 -10.80 8.30 6.01
CA GLY A 356 -12.19 7.87 6.23
C GLY A 356 -12.81 7.23 4.98
N THR A 357 -14.14 7.22 4.93
CA THR A 357 -14.93 6.77 3.77
C THR A 357 -16.03 7.77 3.44
N ALA A 358 -16.10 8.23 2.19
CA ALA A 358 -17.18 9.07 1.68
C ALA A 358 -17.89 8.39 0.51
N THR A 359 -19.21 8.48 0.48
CA THR A 359 -19.99 8.16 -0.72
C THR A 359 -20.04 9.40 -1.60
N ILE A 360 -19.65 9.25 -2.85
CA ILE A 360 -19.76 10.28 -3.88
C ILE A 360 -20.92 9.90 -4.82
N THR A 361 -21.90 10.79 -4.94
CA THR A 361 -23.15 10.55 -5.65
C THR A 361 -23.21 11.39 -6.92
N ALA A 362 -23.53 10.78 -8.05
CA ALA A 362 -23.88 11.46 -9.30
C ALA A 362 -25.39 11.38 -9.54
N THR A 363 -26.03 12.51 -9.83
CA THR A 363 -27.48 12.61 -10.06
C THR A 363 -27.78 13.19 -11.44
N VAL A 364 -28.73 12.59 -12.16
CA VAL A 364 -29.34 13.18 -13.38
C VAL A 364 -30.86 13.07 -13.27
N GLY A 365 -31.56 14.21 -13.33
CA GLY A 365 -32.97 14.28 -12.98
C GLY A 365 -33.20 13.76 -11.54
N ASP A 366 -34.13 12.82 -11.39
CA ASP A 366 -34.40 12.14 -10.10
C ASP A 366 -33.56 10.86 -9.89
N VAL A 367 -32.71 10.48 -10.85
CA VAL A 367 -31.97 9.20 -10.84
C VAL A 367 -30.54 9.39 -10.33
N ARG A 368 -30.07 8.48 -9.49
CA ARG A 368 -28.76 8.55 -8.81
C ARG A 368 -27.92 7.30 -9.02
N GLY A 369 -26.61 7.48 -9.02
CA GLY A 369 -25.60 6.43 -8.90
C GLY A 369 -24.54 6.85 -7.89
N GLU A 370 -23.95 5.89 -7.20
CA GLU A 370 -23.04 6.11 -6.07
C GLU A 370 -21.71 5.39 -6.28
N SER A 371 -20.62 5.97 -5.76
CA SER A 371 -19.31 5.33 -5.61
C SER A 371 -18.77 5.56 -4.21
N MET A 372 -18.11 4.57 -3.61
CA MET A 372 -17.50 4.70 -2.28
C MET A 372 -16.00 4.99 -2.40
N VAL A 373 -15.61 6.22 -2.06
CA VAL A 373 -14.22 6.65 -2.01
C VAL A 373 -13.69 6.45 -0.59
N THR A 374 -12.76 5.50 -0.44
CA THR A 374 -11.99 5.35 0.80
C THR A 374 -10.77 6.25 0.73
N VAL A 375 -10.52 7.05 1.76
CA VAL A 375 -9.29 7.82 1.90
C VAL A 375 -8.44 7.19 2.98
N ALA A 376 -7.27 6.70 2.60
CA ALA A 376 -6.33 6.08 3.51
C ALA A 376 -4.89 6.33 3.02
N GLN A 377 -4.02 6.81 3.91
CA GLN A 377 -2.59 6.83 3.60
C GLN A 377 -2.07 5.39 3.47
N PRO A 378 -1.28 5.07 2.42
CA PRO A 378 -0.58 3.80 2.34
C PRO A 378 0.46 3.74 3.46
N SER A 379 0.20 2.92 4.47
CA SER A 379 1.07 2.72 5.63
C SER A 379 2.49 2.38 5.18
N LEU A 380 3.47 3.17 5.60
CA LEU A 380 4.88 2.94 5.26
C LEU A 380 5.36 1.61 5.86
N VAL A 381 5.76 0.67 5.00
CA VAL A 381 6.39 -0.60 5.43
C VAL A 381 7.80 -0.28 5.94
N VAL A 382 8.07 -0.64 7.20
CA VAL A 382 9.36 -0.40 7.85
C VAL A 382 10.33 -1.51 7.51
N ARG A 383 11.50 -1.14 6.96
CA ARG A 383 12.56 -2.08 6.60
C ARG A 383 13.43 -2.37 7.82
N ILE A 384 13.15 -3.47 8.50
CA ILE A 384 14.00 -4.04 9.55
C ILE A 384 14.87 -5.14 8.91
N PRO A 385 16.18 -4.93 8.68
CA PRO A 385 17.05 -5.88 7.97
C PRO A 385 17.63 -6.97 8.89
N ASP A 386 17.78 -6.69 10.18
CA ASP A 386 18.25 -7.65 11.16
C ASP A 386 17.13 -8.62 11.54
N GLY A 387 17.30 -9.89 11.22
CA GLY A 387 16.28 -10.93 11.45
C GLY A 387 15.99 -11.20 12.93
N SER A 388 16.94 -10.94 13.84
CA SER A 388 16.72 -11.09 15.28
C SER A 388 15.94 -9.90 15.84
N LEU A 389 16.29 -8.67 15.46
CA LEU A 389 15.52 -7.48 15.84
C LEU A 389 14.09 -7.57 15.28
N ARG A 390 13.97 -7.98 14.01
CA ARG A 390 12.68 -8.19 13.37
C ARG A 390 11.83 -9.21 14.13
N ALA A 391 12.37 -10.37 14.48
CA ALA A 391 11.61 -11.39 15.22
C ALA A 391 11.12 -10.91 16.60
N VAL A 392 11.92 -10.09 17.31
CA VAL A 392 11.49 -9.48 18.58
C VAL A 392 10.39 -8.44 18.36
N ILE A 393 10.45 -7.66 17.28
CA ILE A 393 9.40 -6.69 16.90
C ILE A 393 8.12 -7.42 16.45
N GLU A 394 8.20 -8.48 15.64
CA GLU A 394 7.06 -9.32 15.24
C GLU A 394 6.37 -9.90 16.49
N ALA A 395 7.15 -10.45 17.43
CA ALA A 395 6.62 -10.95 18.70
C ALA A 395 5.99 -9.86 19.59
N ALA A 396 6.58 -8.66 19.64
CA ALA A 396 6.05 -7.54 20.42
C ALA A 396 4.77 -6.93 19.81
N LEU A 397 4.59 -7.03 18.49
CA LEU A 397 3.38 -6.63 17.76
C LEU A 397 2.33 -7.74 17.69
N GLY A 398 2.67 -8.99 18.06
CA GLY A 398 1.78 -10.15 17.97
C GLY A 398 1.55 -10.65 16.53
N LYS A 399 2.52 -10.45 15.64
CA LYS A 399 2.46 -10.76 14.20
C LYS A 399 3.14 -12.09 13.88
N ASP A 400 2.65 -12.78 12.86
CA ASP A 400 3.30 -13.98 12.32
C ASP A 400 4.57 -13.61 11.52
N GLY A 401 5.56 -14.51 11.54
CA GLY A 401 6.89 -14.26 10.99
C GLY A 401 6.87 -14.02 9.47
N GLY A 402 7.33 -12.84 9.05
CA GLY A 402 7.38 -12.41 7.65
C GLY A 402 6.27 -11.45 7.20
N GLU A 403 5.30 -11.12 8.05
CA GLU A 403 4.28 -10.12 7.71
C GLU A 403 4.87 -8.72 7.45
N PRO A 404 4.28 -7.88 6.57
CA PRO A 404 4.62 -6.46 6.52
C PRO A 404 4.44 -5.81 7.90
N ILE A 405 5.46 -5.08 8.35
CA ILE A 405 5.42 -4.25 9.56
C ILE A 405 5.33 -2.80 9.12
N TYR A 406 4.37 -2.06 9.65
CA TYR A 406 4.07 -0.68 9.27
C TYR A 406 4.55 0.35 10.30
N ASP A 407 4.83 1.59 9.87
CA ASP A 407 5.20 2.70 10.76
C ASP A 407 4.14 2.95 11.86
N THR A 408 2.86 2.78 11.49
CA THR A 408 1.72 2.87 12.40
C THR A 408 1.70 1.76 13.46
N GLU A 409 2.11 0.53 13.11
CA GLU A 409 2.28 -0.56 14.08
C GLU A 409 3.49 -0.30 14.99
N MET A 410 4.64 0.12 14.42
CA MET A 410 5.84 0.49 15.19
C MET A 410 5.56 1.60 16.21
N GLN A 411 4.69 2.55 15.88
CA GLN A 411 4.24 3.60 16.80
C GLN A 411 3.36 3.08 17.96
N THR A 412 2.91 1.82 17.97
CA THR A 412 2.20 1.24 19.13
C THR A 412 3.14 0.73 20.23
N LEU A 413 4.41 0.47 19.90
CA LEU A 413 5.39 -0.10 20.83
C LEU A 413 5.72 0.88 21.97
N SER A 414 5.50 0.44 23.20
CA SER A 414 5.80 1.17 24.44
C SER A 414 7.02 0.62 25.20
N SER A 415 7.24 -0.70 25.13
CA SER A 415 8.42 -1.39 25.69
C SER A 415 8.90 -2.45 24.70
N LEU A 416 10.22 -2.60 24.54
CA LEU A 416 10.84 -3.63 23.68
C LEU A 416 11.97 -4.35 24.43
N TYR A 417 11.80 -5.65 24.63
CA TYR A 417 12.73 -6.51 25.36
C TYR A 417 13.51 -7.40 24.39
N ALA A 418 14.66 -6.92 23.94
CA ALA A 418 15.46 -7.49 22.85
C ALA A 418 16.84 -8.02 23.30
N GLY A 419 17.06 -8.16 24.61
CA GLY A 419 18.22 -8.83 25.19
C GLY A 419 17.84 -10.09 25.97
N GLY A 420 18.66 -11.13 25.91
CA GLY A 420 18.42 -12.37 26.68
C GLY A 420 19.48 -13.46 26.50
N PRO A 421 19.79 -14.24 27.55
CA PRO A 421 20.70 -15.38 27.46
C PRO A 421 20.01 -16.59 26.78
N GLY A 422 19.82 -16.53 25.46
CA GLY A 422 19.15 -17.60 24.72
C GLY A 422 19.16 -17.43 23.20
N ARG A 423 18.91 -18.53 22.48
CA ARG A 423 19.01 -18.67 21.00
C ARG A 423 17.97 -17.87 20.19
N VAL A 424 17.32 -16.87 20.80
CA VAL A 424 16.28 -16.02 20.18
C VAL A 424 16.48 -14.52 20.49
N GLY A 425 17.46 -14.15 21.35
CA GLY A 425 17.60 -12.77 21.85
C GLY A 425 19.05 -12.35 22.17
N GLY A 426 20.03 -12.94 21.47
CA GLY A 426 21.44 -12.59 21.59
C GLY A 426 22.13 -12.73 20.23
N GLY A 427 21.95 -11.73 19.38
CA GLY A 427 22.39 -11.79 17.97
C GLY A 427 22.08 -10.57 17.10
N ILE A 428 21.39 -9.56 17.63
CA ILE A 428 21.12 -8.29 16.94
C ILE A 428 22.45 -7.56 16.69
N ARG A 429 22.60 -7.00 15.49
CA ARG A 429 23.77 -6.22 15.05
C ARG A 429 23.39 -4.87 14.48
N ASP A 430 22.26 -4.79 13.79
CA ASP A 430 21.76 -3.60 13.11
C ASP A 430 20.41 -3.19 13.72
N LEU A 431 20.31 -1.93 14.16
CA LEU A 431 19.10 -1.36 14.77
C LEU A 431 18.15 -0.68 13.77
N THR A 432 18.47 -0.70 12.46
CA THR A 432 17.68 -0.07 11.40
C THR A 432 16.21 -0.53 11.42
N GLY A 433 15.31 0.44 11.31
CA GLY A 433 13.86 0.27 11.44
C GLY A 433 13.34 0.62 12.85
N LEU A 434 14.16 0.52 13.90
CA LEU A 434 13.74 0.84 15.27
C LEU A 434 13.44 2.33 15.45
N GLU A 435 14.02 3.22 14.64
CA GLU A 435 13.76 4.67 14.60
C GLU A 435 12.29 5.04 14.31
N HIS A 436 11.49 4.08 13.82
CA HIS A 436 10.04 4.24 13.62
C HIS A 436 9.22 4.03 14.92
N ALA A 437 9.79 3.43 15.97
CA ALA A 437 9.13 3.20 17.26
C ALA A 437 9.08 4.46 18.16
N ARG A 438 8.62 5.59 17.61
CA ARG A 438 8.71 6.95 18.21
C ARG A 438 7.93 7.14 19.53
N ASN A 439 7.21 6.12 20.00
CA ASN A 439 6.48 6.10 21.27
C ASN A 439 7.11 5.19 22.33
N LEU A 440 8.23 4.53 22.03
CA LEU A 440 8.93 3.63 22.92
C LEU A 440 9.43 4.37 24.18
N ARG A 441 9.17 3.78 25.35
CA ARG A 441 9.55 4.29 26.68
C ARG A 441 10.57 3.40 27.37
N GLU A 442 10.59 2.10 27.10
CA GLU A 442 11.59 1.16 27.64
C GLU A 442 12.20 0.31 26.53
N LEU A 443 13.52 0.20 26.54
CA LEU A 443 14.29 -0.57 25.56
C LEU A 443 15.40 -1.34 26.27
N VAL A 444 15.46 -2.66 26.04
CA VAL A 444 16.47 -3.55 26.61
C VAL A 444 17.22 -4.25 25.49
N LEU A 445 18.54 -4.04 25.41
CA LEU A 445 19.42 -4.51 24.33
C LEU A 445 20.60 -5.37 24.79
N HIS A 446 20.70 -5.70 26.09
CA HIS A 446 21.83 -6.44 26.66
C HIS A 446 22.15 -7.76 25.92
N SER A 447 23.42 -8.15 25.92
CA SER A 447 23.87 -9.47 25.43
C SER A 447 23.68 -9.72 23.91
N ASN A 448 23.84 -8.70 23.07
CA ASN A 448 23.78 -8.77 21.60
C ASN A 448 25.18 -8.59 20.96
N ASN A 449 25.25 -8.01 19.76
CA ASN A 449 26.48 -7.69 19.01
C ASN A 449 26.28 -6.35 18.22
N ILE A 450 25.75 -5.32 18.89
CA ILE A 450 25.38 -4.02 18.30
C ILE A 450 26.59 -3.08 18.30
N THR A 451 26.90 -2.50 17.14
CA THR A 451 28.02 -1.54 16.96
C THR A 451 27.58 -0.14 16.54
N ASP A 452 26.30 0.07 16.19
CA ASP A 452 25.74 1.38 15.86
C ASP A 452 24.46 1.62 16.68
N LEU A 453 24.43 2.73 17.41
CA LEU A 453 23.26 3.21 18.17
C LEU A 453 22.49 4.32 17.44
N GLY A 454 22.89 4.69 16.21
CA GLY A 454 22.31 5.76 15.39
C GLY A 454 20.78 5.79 15.33
N PRO A 455 20.09 4.65 15.10
CA PRO A 455 18.62 4.57 15.12
C PRO A 455 17.96 5.04 16.43
N LEU A 456 18.66 4.96 17.57
CA LEU A 456 18.12 5.42 18.85
C LEU A 456 17.87 6.93 18.89
N ARG A 457 18.53 7.74 18.04
CA ARG A 457 18.36 9.21 17.98
C ARG A 457 16.91 9.67 17.80
N ALA A 458 16.05 8.85 17.19
CA ALA A 458 14.64 9.16 16.96
C ALA A 458 13.72 8.89 18.17
N LEU A 459 14.21 8.17 19.19
CA LEU A 459 13.40 7.66 20.31
C LEU A 459 13.26 8.68 21.44
N ALA A 460 12.91 9.93 21.11
CA ALA A 460 12.89 11.06 22.05
C ALA A 460 11.92 10.94 23.25
N LYS A 461 11.09 9.89 23.31
CA LYS A 461 10.20 9.55 24.45
C LYS A 461 10.76 8.43 25.35
N LEU A 462 11.95 7.93 25.06
CA LEU A 462 12.58 6.82 25.80
C LEU A 462 12.94 7.27 27.22
N GLN A 463 12.53 6.49 28.20
CA GLN A 463 12.66 6.79 29.63
C GLN A 463 13.60 5.81 30.35
N ARG A 464 13.66 4.56 29.85
CA ARG A 464 14.45 3.46 30.41
C ARG A 464 15.23 2.78 29.29
N LEU A 465 16.56 2.78 29.37
CA LEU A 465 17.43 2.16 28.38
C LEU A 465 18.47 1.25 29.04
N ASN A 466 18.47 -0.02 28.67
CA ASN A 466 19.46 -1.01 29.13
C ASN A 466 20.37 -1.42 27.96
N LEU A 467 21.61 -0.94 27.99
CA LEU A 467 22.72 -1.36 27.13
C LEU A 467 23.75 -2.20 27.90
N HIS A 468 23.38 -2.82 29.02
CA HIS A 468 24.33 -3.56 29.86
C HIS A 468 24.99 -4.72 29.09
N ALA A 469 26.32 -4.79 29.07
CA ALA A 469 27.08 -5.81 28.32
C ALA A 469 26.48 -6.05 26.92
N ILE A 470 26.27 -4.96 26.16
CA ILE A 470 25.53 -4.99 24.88
C ILE A 470 26.20 -5.89 23.83
N ASN A 471 27.51 -6.13 23.98
CA ASN A 471 28.35 -6.95 23.12
C ASN A 471 28.98 -8.10 23.92
N HIS A 472 28.53 -9.33 23.68
CA HIS A 472 29.02 -10.50 24.41
C HIS A 472 30.39 -10.98 23.89
N TYR A 473 31.42 -11.00 24.74
CA TYR A 473 32.78 -11.39 24.38
C TYR A 473 33.42 -12.37 25.38
N TYR A 474 34.37 -13.18 24.90
CA TYR A 474 35.01 -14.28 25.66
C TYR A 474 36.54 -14.18 25.78
N TYR A 475 37.25 -13.41 24.93
CA TYR A 475 38.71 -13.42 24.84
C TYR A 475 39.40 -12.07 24.53
N ASP A 476 38.67 -11.02 24.17
CA ASP A 476 39.20 -9.69 23.82
C ASP A 476 38.10 -8.65 24.09
N PRO A 477 38.34 -7.49 24.74
CA PRO A 477 37.28 -6.49 24.92
C PRO A 477 36.80 -5.92 23.57
N PRO A 478 35.47 -5.74 23.36
CA PRO A 478 34.96 -5.09 22.15
C PRO A 478 35.45 -3.63 22.05
N PRO A 479 35.49 -3.04 20.84
CA PRO A 479 35.81 -1.63 20.68
C PRO A 479 34.76 -0.74 21.39
N PRO A 480 35.15 0.42 21.94
CA PRO A 480 34.23 1.37 22.57
C PRO A 480 33.05 1.73 21.65
N LEU A 481 31.85 1.75 22.23
CA LEU A 481 30.61 2.06 21.54
C LEU A 481 30.31 3.57 21.59
N ASP A 482 29.95 4.17 20.44
CA ASP A 482 29.59 5.59 20.37
C ASP A 482 28.25 5.89 21.07
N TYR A 483 28.31 6.68 22.14
CA TYR A 483 27.13 7.17 22.86
C TYR A 483 26.57 8.51 22.33
N SER A 484 27.17 9.11 21.29
CA SER A 484 26.64 10.33 20.66
C SER A 484 25.19 10.25 20.18
N PRO A 485 24.60 9.08 19.86
CA PRO A 485 23.16 8.93 19.64
C PRO A 485 22.26 9.24 20.84
N LEU A 486 22.79 9.12 22.07
CA LEU A 486 22.00 9.26 23.30
C LEU A 486 21.76 10.71 23.72
N ALA A 487 22.56 11.68 23.22
CA ALA A 487 22.54 13.07 23.68
C ALA A 487 21.20 13.81 23.53
N GLY A 488 20.32 13.34 22.63
CA GLY A 488 18.99 13.91 22.42
C GLY A 488 17.87 13.29 23.26
N LEU A 489 18.15 12.26 24.05
CA LEU A 489 17.13 11.44 24.73
C LEU A 489 16.72 12.03 26.09
N SER A 490 16.29 13.29 26.09
CA SER A 490 16.05 14.10 27.30
C SER A 490 14.97 13.58 28.25
N GLU A 491 14.18 12.56 27.86
CA GLU A 491 13.18 11.89 28.71
C GLU A 491 13.73 10.71 29.52
N LEU A 492 15.00 10.31 29.33
CA LEU A 492 15.65 9.24 30.08
C LEU A 492 15.69 9.56 31.58
N THR A 493 15.14 8.65 32.40
CA THR A 493 15.27 8.64 33.87
C THR A 493 16.13 7.48 34.36
N TRP A 494 16.29 6.40 33.58
CA TRP A 494 17.08 5.23 33.93
C TRP A 494 17.94 4.76 32.74
N LEU A 495 19.25 4.62 32.95
CA LEU A 495 20.21 4.23 31.92
C LEU A 495 21.26 3.26 32.48
N ASP A 496 21.43 2.11 31.83
CA ASP A 496 22.52 1.16 32.11
C ASP A 496 23.43 1.04 30.88
N LEU A 497 24.72 1.31 31.10
CA LEU A 497 25.83 1.29 30.15
C LEU A 497 26.91 0.28 30.58
N GLY A 498 26.65 -0.53 31.61
CA GLY A 498 27.69 -1.32 32.27
C GLY A 498 28.40 -2.32 31.35
N TYR A 499 29.69 -2.60 31.59
CA TYR A 499 30.49 -3.60 30.88
C TYR A 499 30.71 -3.34 29.36
N ASN A 500 30.47 -2.12 28.87
CA ASN A 500 30.61 -1.77 27.46
C ASN A 500 31.98 -1.22 27.05
N HIS A 501 32.89 -0.99 28.02
CA HIS A 501 34.25 -0.48 27.77
C HIS A 501 34.31 0.91 27.09
N THR A 502 33.26 1.73 27.20
CA THR A 502 33.23 3.09 26.64
C THR A 502 33.63 4.14 27.69
N PRO A 503 34.80 4.81 27.55
CA PRO A 503 35.26 5.82 28.49
C PRO A 503 34.58 7.19 28.32
N ASP A 504 34.06 7.49 27.12
CA ASP A 504 33.42 8.77 26.81
C ASP A 504 31.93 8.78 27.20
N ILE A 505 31.61 9.53 28.26
CA ILE A 505 30.24 9.80 28.72
C ILE A 505 29.82 11.26 28.48
N SER A 506 30.56 12.03 27.68
CA SER A 506 30.19 13.40 27.30
C SER A 506 28.78 13.57 26.70
N PRO A 507 28.20 12.60 25.96
CA PRO A 507 26.82 12.69 25.47
C PRO A 507 25.75 12.77 26.57
N LEU A 508 26.06 12.34 27.81
CA LEU A 508 25.08 12.32 28.90
C LEU A 508 24.81 13.72 29.51
N ALA A 509 25.64 14.73 29.23
CA ALA A 509 25.53 16.05 29.86
C ALA A 509 24.17 16.77 29.66
N GLY A 510 23.43 16.43 28.60
CA GLY A 510 22.09 16.96 28.32
C GLY A 510 20.93 16.26 29.02
N LEU A 511 21.17 15.10 29.67
CA LEU A 511 20.12 14.22 30.19
C LEU A 511 19.58 14.65 31.56
N GLY A 512 19.10 15.89 31.67
CA GLY A 512 18.68 16.51 32.94
C GLY A 512 17.55 15.82 33.72
N LYS A 513 16.88 14.82 33.14
CA LYS A 513 15.89 13.95 33.81
C LYS A 513 16.47 12.63 34.34
N LEU A 514 17.75 12.33 34.10
CA LEU A 514 18.37 11.06 34.49
C LEU A 514 18.43 10.96 36.02
N GLU A 515 17.74 9.97 36.59
CA GLU A 515 17.69 9.69 38.04
C GLU A 515 18.63 8.54 38.43
N HIS A 516 18.84 7.58 37.53
CA HIS A 516 19.65 6.38 37.76
C HIS A 516 20.59 6.12 36.57
N LEU A 517 21.90 6.13 36.85
CA LEU A 517 22.95 5.75 35.92
C LEU A 517 23.72 4.54 36.46
N ASN A 518 23.81 3.47 35.68
CA ASN A 518 24.79 2.42 35.85
C ASN A 518 25.84 2.52 34.72
N GLY A 519 27.08 2.82 35.10
CA GLY A 519 28.26 2.91 34.23
C GLY A 519 29.40 1.97 34.67
N VAL A 520 29.11 0.95 35.47
CA VAL A 520 30.11 -0.01 35.99
C VAL A 520 30.98 -0.61 34.87
N ASN A 521 32.29 -0.74 35.09
CA ASN A 521 33.22 -1.40 34.16
C ASN A 521 33.22 -0.82 32.72
N ASN A 522 33.61 0.45 32.59
CA ASN A 522 33.66 1.17 31.30
C ASN A 522 34.97 1.92 31.01
N ARG A 523 35.93 1.95 31.94
CA ARG A 523 37.16 2.79 31.87
C ARG A 523 36.88 4.30 31.85
N ILE A 524 35.77 4.73 32.47
CA ILE A 524 35.40 6.14 32.57
C ILE A 524 36.43 6.87 33.44
N LYS A 525 36.98 7.98 32.95
CA LYS A 525 37.91 8.85 33.69
C LYS A 525 37.35 10.25 33.93
N ASP A 526 36.70 10.85 32.92
CA ASP A 526 36.02 12.13 33.04
C ASP A 526 34.53 11.92 33.41
N ILE A 527 34.13 12.41 34.58
CA ILE A 527 32.73 12.45 35.04
C ILE A 527 32.14 13.86 35.13
N SER A 528 32.81 14.86 34.53
CA SER A 528 32.28 16.22 34.37
C SER A 528 30.87 16.30 33.72
N PRO A 529 30.46 15.41 32.80
CA PRO A 529 29.09 15.40 32.27
C PRO A 529 28.01 15.19 33.33
N LEU A 530 28.36 14.53 34.46
CA LEU A 530 27.43 14.22 35.54
C LEU A 530 27.17 15.41 36.48
N ALA A 531 27.98 16.49 36.42
CA ALA A 531 27.86 17.63 37.33
C ALA A 531 26.53 18.39 37.20
N ALA A 532 25.97 18.46 35.99
CA ALA A 532 24.75 19.20 35.69
C ALA A 532 23.46 18.39 35.87
N LEU A 533 23.55 17.08 36.14
CA LEU A 533 22.40 16.17 36.16
C LEU A 533 21.66 16.24 37.50
N THR A 534 20.89 17.30 37.71
CA THR A 534 20.24 17.62 39.00
C THR A 534 19.14 16.65 39.41
N SER A 535 18.62 15.83 38.49
CA SER A 535 17.71 14.71 38.77
C SER A 535 18.42 13.46 39.30
N LEU A 536 19.75 13.36 39.18
CA LEU A 536 20.51 12.14 39.50
C LEU A 536 20.42 11.80 40.98
N ARG A 537 20.09 10.54 41.29
CA ARG A 537 20.01 9.96 42.64
C ARG A 537 20.85 8.70 42.78
N VAL A 538 20.99 7.90 41.72
CA VAL A 538 21.81 6.69 41.72
C VAL A 538 22.90 6.78 40.66
N ALA A 539 24.15 6.57 41.06
CA ALA A 539 25.32 6.60 40.19
C ALA A 539 26.24 5.41 40.51
N ILE A 540 26.04 4.29 39.82
CA ILE A 540 26.87 3.09 39.96
C ILE A 540 28.02 3.20 38.94
N LEU A 541 29.21 3.58 39.40
CA LEU A 541 30.39 3.90 38.61
C LEU A 541 31.61 3.05 39.03
N ALA A 542 31.38 1.93 39.74
CA ALA A 542 32.45 1.04 40.18
C ALA A 542 33.26 0.43 39.02
N HIS A 543 34.50 0.01 39.28
CA HIS A 543 35.41 -0.54 38.26
C HIS A 543 35.65 0.43 37.08
N ASN A 544 36.10 1.65 37.38
CA ASN A 544 36.44 2.66 36.37
C ASN A 544 37.75 3.38 36.77
N ASP A 545 38.19 4.33 35.93
CA ASP A 545 39.48 5.03 36.07
C ASP A 545 39.30 6.44 36.66
N ILE A 546 38.27 6.62 37.50
CA ILE A 546 37.89 7.92 38.09
C ILE A 546 38.81 8.25 39.26
N SER A 547 39.47 9.41 39.20
CA SER A 547 40.24 9.96 40.34
C SER A 547 39.62 11.19 40.99
N ASP A 548 38.82 11.97 40.26
CA ASP A 548 38.13 13.16 40.76
C ASP A 548 36.60 12.97 40.89
N LEU A 549 36.10 13.08 42.12
CA LEU A 549 34.68 13.09 42.46
C LEU A 549 34.08 14.50 42.56
N GLY A 550 34.87 15.54 42.28
CA GLY A 550 34.45 16.94 42.24
C GLY A 550 33.16 17.19 41.45
N PRO A 551 32.96 16.60 40.25
CA PRO A 551 31.71 16.69 39.52
C PRO A 551 30.49 16.17 40.29
N LEU A 552 30.61 15.08 41.06
CA LEU A 552 29.52 14.54 41.89
C LEU A 552 29.30 15.39 43.14
N ALA A 553 30.37 15.78 43.83
CA ALA A 553 30.29 16.61 45.03
C ALA A 553 29.67 17.99 44.77
N ASN A 554 29.87 18.55 43.57
CA ASN A 554 29.28 19.80 43.12
C ASN A 554 27.89 19.64 42.47
N ASN A 555 27.46 18.44 42.07
CA ASN A 555 26.10 18.23 41.53
C ASN A 555 25.07 18.53 42.64
N PRO A 556 24.12 19.47 42.44
CA PRO A 556 23.17 19.88 43.48
C PRO A 556 22.07 18.84 43.77
N GLY A 557 21.87 17.84 42.89
CA GLY A 557 20.90 16.76 43.04
C GLY A 557 21.33 15.63 43.98
N LEU A 558 22.63 15.33 44.06
CA LEU A 558 23.15 14.22 44.86
C LEU A 558 23.19 14.59 46.36
N GLY A 559 22.41 13.87 47.18
CA GLY A 559 22.25 14.18 48.60
C GLY A 559 21.38 13.14 49.30
N ASN A 560 20.54 13.57 50.26
CA ASN A 560 19.76 12.68 51.13
C ASN A 560 19.00 11.58 50.37
N GLY A 561 19.41 10.32 50.55
CA GLY A 561 18.83 9.15 49.90
C GLY A 561 19.35 8.88 48.48
N SER A 562 20.43 9.54 48.06
CA SER A 562 21.19 9.18 46.85
C SER A 562 22.16 8.04 47.14
N GLU A 563 22.46 7.22 46.14
CA GLU A 563 23.35 6.07 46.20
C GLU A 563 24.44 6.19 45.13
N ILE A 564 25.70 6.28 45.55
CA ILE A 564 26.86 6.45 44.68
C ILE A 564 27.80 5.28 44.94
N ASP A 565 28.17 4.52 43.91
CA ASP A 565 29.15 3.44 44.04
C ASP A 565 30.35 3.72 43.15
N VAL A 566 31.49 3.98 43.78
CA VAL A 566 32.78 4.30 43.15
C VAL A 566 33.89 3.39 43.68
N ARG A 567 33.54 2.19 44.15
CA ARG A 567 34.50 1.12 44.47
C ARG A 567 35.31 0.70 43.25
N ALA A 568 36.51 0.16 43.46
CA ALA A 568 37.47 -0.17 42.41
C ALA A 568 37.68 1.00 41.42
N ASN A 569 38.00 2.18 41.95
CA ASN A 569 38.42 3.37 41.19
C ASN A 569 39.69 3.96 41.83
N PRO A 570 40.61 4.56 41.06
CA PRO A 570 41.83 5.23 41.56
C PRO A 570 41.51 6.60 42.17
N LEU A 571 40.65 6.62 43.20
CA LEU A 571 40.18 7.85 43.86
C LEU A 571 41.35 8.62 44.48
N SER A 572 41.55 9.87 44.05
CA SER A 572 42.58 10.75 44.63
C SER A 572 42.30 11.07 46.10
N ARG A 573 43.35 11.51 46.81
CA ARG A 573 43.24 12.05 48.17
C ARG A 573 42.18 13.13 48.31
N LEU A 574 42.07 14.05 47.35
CA LEU A 574 41.08 15.13 47.36
C LEU A 574 39.65 14.56 47.36
N SER A 575 39.42 13.54 46.52
CA SER A 575 38.15 12.82 46.45
C SER A 575 37.78 12.16 47.78
N ILE A 576 38.73 11.51 48.45
CA ILE A 576 38.47 10.79 49.70
C ILE A 576 38.35 11.74 50.90
N ARG A 577 39.20 12.78 50.97
CA ARG A 577 39.26 13.71 52.12
C ARG A 577 38.11 14.73 52.11
N ASP A 578 37.77 15.26 50.94
CA ASP A 578 36.86 16.41 50.83
C ASP A 578 35.56 16.04 50.11
N HIS A 579 35.63 15.40 48.93
CA HIS A 579 34.43 15.14 48.11
C HIS A 579 33.51 14.06 48.71
N VAL A 580 34.07 12.97 49.24
CA VAL A 580 33.32 11.91 49.93
C VAL A 580 32.60 12.45 51.18
N PRO A 581 33.27 13.14 52.14
CA PRO A 581 32.58 13.75 53.28
C PRO A 581 31.59 14.86 52.88
N ALA A 582 31.85 15.64 51.82
CA ALA A 582 30.88 16.61 51.31
C ALA A 582 29.58 15.93 50.86
N LEU A 583 29.66 14.83 50.09
CA LEU A 583 28.51 14.02 49.68
C LEU A 583 27.78 13.38 50.87
N GLN A 584 28.52 12.79 51.81
CA GLN A 584 27.96 12.20 53.03
C GLN A 584 27.26 13.24 53.92
N SER A 585 27.83 14.45 54.06
CA SER A 585 27.22 15.55 54.84
C SER A 585 25.89 16.03 54.25
N ARG A 586 25.68 15.83 52.95
CA ARG A 586 24.42 16.10 52.24
C ARG A 586 23.42 14.94 52.33
N GLY A 587 23.80 13.82 52.95
CA GLY A 587 22.98 12.62 53.16
C GLY A 587 23.07 11.57 52.04
N ALA A 588 24.06 11.66 51.14
CA ALA A 588 24.27 10.62 50.13
C ALA A 588 24.99 9.40 50.73
N THR A 589 24.48 8.20 50.42
CA THR A 589 25.19 6.95 50.63
C THR A 589 26.25 6.84 49.54
N ILE A 590 27.52 6.79 49.94
CA ILE A 590 28.64 6.57 49.00
C ILE A 590 29.42 5.32 49.39
N LEU A 591 29.47 4.37 48.46
CA LEU A 591 30.31 3.18 48.50
C LEU A 591 31.61 3.50 47.77
N PHE A 592 32.73 3.34 48.46
CA PHE A 592 34.08 3.47 47.94
C PHE A 592 34.94 2.42 48.65
N ASP A 593 36.15 2.16 48.15
CA ASP A 593 37.04 1.20 48.79
C ASP A 593 37.52 1.74 50.15
N ASP A 594 37.86 0.85 51.10
CA ASP A 594 38.35 1.20 52.45
C ASP A 594 39.79 1.75 52.37
N LEU A 595 39.93 2.94 51.81
CA LEU A 595 41.18 3.64 51.48
C LEU A 595 41.65 4.50 52.66
N VAL A 596 42.91 4.32 53.04
CA VAL A 596 43.55 5.01 54.16
C VAL A 596 44.42 6.14 53.63
N VAL A 597 44.15 7.36 54.11
CA VAL A 597 44.81 8.60 53.69
C VAL A 597 45.72 9.09 54.82
N PHE A 598 47.03 8.95 54.63
CA PHE A 598 48.05 9.36 55.61
C PHE A 598 48.47 10.81 55.37
N SER A 599 48.38 11.68 56.38
CA SER A 599 48.80 13.10 56.30
C SER A 599 50.17 13.40 56.90
N GLU A 600 50.69 12.44 57.64
CA GLU A 600 51.93 12.47 58.42
C GLU A 600 52.46 11.02 58.45
N PRO A 601 53.75 10.78 58.67
CA PRO A 601 54.29 9.42 58.78
C PRO A 601 53.75 8.68 60.03
N GLU A 602 53.41 7.39 59.88
CA GLU A 602 52.72 6.60 60.91
C GLU A 602 53.20 5.13 60.94
N ILE A 603 53.15 4.47 62.10
CA ILE A 603 53.39 3.02 62.23
C ILE A 603 52.05 2.28 62.22
N PHE A 604 51.78 1.55 61.15
CA PHE A 604 50.63 0.67 61.00
C PHE A 604 50.91 -0.71 61.62
N ASN A 605 49.96 -1.23 62.40
CA ASN A 605 50.01 -2.52 63.13
C ASN A 605 51.27 -2.82 63.99
N GLY A 606 52.18 -1.87 64.15
CA GLY A 606 53.44 -2.01 64.91
C GLY A 606 54.65 -2.45 64.07
N ASN A 607 54.44 -3.01 62.87
CA ASN A 607 55.46 -3.64 62.04
C ASN A 607 55.65 -3.04 60.63
N LEU A 608 54.80 -2.07 60.24
CA LEU A 608 54.87 -1.38 58.96
C LEU A 608 54.94 0.13 59.18
N PHE A 609 55.98 0.80 58.69
CA PHE A 609 56.04 2.26 58.67
C PHE A 609 55.46 2.77 57.35
N VAL A 610 54.51 3.71 57.40
CA VAL A 610 53.94 4.36 56.22
C VAL A 610 54.45 5.78 56.15
N LEU A 611 55.10 6.12 55.02
CA LEU A 611 55.75 7.40 54.78
C LEU A 611 55.10 8.07 53.54
N PRO A 612 54.26 9.11 53.73
CA PRO A 612 53.77 9.94 52.65
C PRO A 612 54.93 10.66 51.94
N VAL A 613 54.91 10.71 50.60
CA VAL A 613 55.97 11.31 49.79
C VAL A 613 55.42 12.17 48.65
N ASP A 614 56.06 13.32 48.42
CA ASP A 614 55.78 14.18 47.27
C ASP A 614 56.37 13.58 45.98
N GLU A 615 55.61 13.66 44.87
CA GLU A 615 55.97 13.11 43.55
C GLU A 615 57.33 13.60 43.01
N ASN A 616 57.77 14.79 43.44
CA ASN A 616 59.04 15.41 43.02
C ASN A 616 60.29 14.65 43.50
N LEU A 617 60.17 13.62 44.36
CA LEU A 617 61.31 12.81 44.82
C LEU A 617 62.04 12.05 43.69
N ALA A 618 61.40 11.85 42.53
CA ALA A 618 62.09 11.32 41.34
C ALA A 618 63.20 12.28 40.81
N ALA A 619 63.09 13.59 41.06
CA ALA A 619 63.99 14.60 40.51
C ALA A 619 65.35 14.71 41.23
N SER A 620 65.56 14.05 42.38
CA SER A 620 66.84 14.12 43.11
C SER A 620 67.95 13.29 42.46
N GLY A 621 67.60 12.38 41.55
CA GLY A 621 68.53 11.47 40.88
C GLY A 621 69.08 10.34 41.78
N ARG A 622 68.73 10.30 43.08
CA ARG A 622 69.05 9.17 43.98
C ARG A 622 67.95 8.90 45.04
N PRO A 623 66.71 8.55 44.66
CA PRO A 623 65.57 8.53 45.59
C PRO A 623 65.77 7.67 46.86
N SER A 624 66.44 6.52 46.77
CA SER A 624 66.68 5.63 47.91
C SER A 624 67.52 6.26 49.04
N LEU A 625 68.40 7.23 48.74
CA LEU A 625 69.13 8.00 49.75
C LEU A 625 68.20 8.95 50.52
N ASP A 626 67.26 9.56 49.82
CA ASP A 626 66.35 10.55 50.38
C ASP A 626 65.22 9.89 51.19
N TRP A 627 64.75 8.70 50.77
CA TRP A 627 63.83 7.88 51.56
C TRP A 627 64.50 7.30 52.82
N THR A 628 65.76 6.83 52.71
CA THR A 628 66.55 6.36 53.86
C THR A 628 66.76 7.49 54.88
N ARG A 629 67.07 8.71 54.41
CA ARG A 629 67.19 9.88 55.30
C ARG A 629 65.87 10.18 56.04
N GLN A 630 64.75 10.22 55.32
CA GLN A 630 63.43 10.48 55.91
C GLN A 630 63.04 9.42 56.95
N PHE A 631 63.38 8.13 56.72
CA PHE A 631 63.20 7.10 57.75
C PHE A 631 63.98 7.43 59.04
N TYR A 632 65.24 7.82 58.93
CA TYR A 632 66.08 8.18 60.09
C TYR A 632 65.78 9.55 60.72
N GLU A 633 64.86 10.34 60.17
CA GLU A 633 64.24 11.46 60.90
C GLU A 633 63.20 10.99 61.95
N HIS A 634 62.85 9.70 61.93
CA HIS A 634 61.80 9.10 62.76
C HIS A 634 62.24 7.95 63.67
N PHE A 635 63.35 7.26 63.36
CA PHE A 635 63.85 6.08 64.08
C PHE A 635 65.32 6.20 64.48
N ASP A 636 65.70 5.52 65.58
CA ASP A 636 67.10 5.29 65.95
C ASP A 636 67.73 4.18 65.06
N ASP A 637 69.07 4.15 64.96
CA ASP A 637 69.77 3.17 64.14
C ASP A 637 69.95 1.82 64.83
N ASP A 638 69.06 0.90 64.45
CA ASP A 638 68.73 -0.30 65.24
C ASP A 638 68.41 -1.51 64.33
N PHE A 639 68.71 -1.40 63.01
CA PHE A 639 68.24 -2.28 61.94
C PHE A 639 69.35 -2.71 60.97
N ASP A 640 69.37 -4.00 60.60
CA ASP A 640 70.22 -4.52 59.53
C ASP A 640 69.74 -4.11 58.12
N PHE A 641 68.43 -4.12 57.89
CA PHE A 641 67.86 -3.94 56.55
C PHE A 641 66.68 -2.96 56.54
N LEU A 642 66.58 -2.15 55.49
CA LEU A 642 65.41 -1.33 55.19
C LEU A 642 64.72 -1.84 53.91
N VAL A 643 63.41 -2.09 54.00
CA VAL A 643 62.62 -2.72 52.94
C VAL A 643 61.57 -1.72 52.45
N PHE A 644 61.86 -1.01 51.36
CA PHE A 644 60.94 -0.03 50.78
C PHE A 644 59.93 -0.69 49.83
N VAL A 645 58.66 -0.36 50.03
CA VAL A 645 57.54 -0.81 49.21
C VAL A 645 56.91 0.43 48.56
N LEU A 646 56.91 0.50 47.24
CA LEU A 646 56.60 1.71 46.48
C LEU A 646 55.16 1.66 45.95
N ASN A 647 54.20 2.20 46.70
CA ASN A 647 52.84 2.43 46.20
C ASN A 647 52.78 3.82 45.54
N LEU A 648 53.57 3.97 44.47
CA LEU A 648 53.77 5.19 43.70
C LEU A 648 53.59 4.87 42.21
N TYR A 649 52.85 5.69 41.48
CA TYR A 649 52.66 5.51 40.03
C TYR A 649 53.52 6.49 39.23
N THR A 650 54.15 6.01 38.16
CA THR A 650 54.77 6.87 37.14
C THR A 650 54.61 6.22 35.78
N GLU A 651 54.05 6.96 34.81
CA GLU A 651 53.95 6.51 33.41
C GLU A 651 55.35 6.30 32.76
N ASP A 652 56.39 6.88 33.36
CA ASP A 652 57.81 6.77 32.98
C ASP A 652 58.53 5.49 33.48
N TYR A 653 57.84 4.54 34.14
CA TYR A 653 58.38 3.19 34.39
C TYR A 653 57.95 2.25 33.24
N PRO A 654 58.78 2.03 32.20
CA PRO A 654 58.38 1.22 31.05
C PRO A 654 58.17 -0.25 31.45
N GLU A 655 57.09 -0.82 30.95
CA GLU A 655 56.74 -2.23 31.09
C GLU A 655 57.94 -3.14 30.78
N GLY A 656 58.18 -4.14 31.64
CA GLY A 656 59.30 -5.08 31.50
C GLY A 656 60.53 -4.78 32.38
N ASN A 657 60.47 -3.85 33.33
CA ASN A 657 61.52 -3.65 34.33
C ASN A 657 61.04 -3.93 35.77
N TYR A 658 60.86 -5.21 36.10
CA TYR A 658 60.75 -5.70 37.48
C TYR A 658 62.06 -5.45 38.24
N ARG A 659 62.22 -4.24 38.79
CA ARG A 659 63.43 -3.82 39.51
C ARG A 659 63.21 -3.88 41.01
N SER A 660 63.13 -5.10 41.53
CA SER A 660 63.66 -5.33 42.87
C SER A 660 65.17 -5.05 42.82
N THR A 661 65.69 -4.28 43.79
CA THR A 661 67.14 -4.03 43.87
C THR A 661 67.61 -3.92 45.32
N PHE A 662 68.49 -4.83 45.71
CA PHE A 662 69.36 -4.65 46.87
C PHE A 662 70.39 -3.54 46.62
N ARG A 663 70.65 -2.73 47.64
CA ARG A 663 71.73 -1.75 47.71
C ARG A 663 72.48 -1.97 49.02
N SER A 664 73.77 -2.27 48.94
CA SER A 664 74.59 -2.30 50.16
C SER A 664 74.99 -0.89 50.58
N THR A 665 74.95 -0.68 51.88
CA THR A 665 75.29 0.55 52.60
C THR A 665 76.57 0.34 53.41
N HIS A 666 76.63 -0.74 54.20
CA HIS A 666 77.79 -1.19 54.95
C HIS A 666 77.86 -2.72 54.99
N ASN A 667 79.05 -3.32 54.90
CA ASN A 667 79.20 -4.78 54.92
C ASN A 667 80.50 -5.23 55.59
N ASP A 668 80.38 -6.02 56.66
CA ASP A 668 81.51 -6.61 57.40
C ASP A 668 81.86 -8.04 56.93
N VAL A 669 81.06 -8.63 56.03
CA VAL A 669 81.34 -9.94 55.44
C VAL A 669 82.55 -9.82 54.50
N ARG A 670 83.57 -10.64 54.70
CA ARG A 670 84.83 -10.63 53.94
C ARG A 670 85.21 -12.04 53.50
N GLY A 671 85.63 -12.17 52.26
CA GLY A 671 85.98 -13.45 51.66
C GLY A 671 84.75 -14.21 51.15
N ILE A 672 84.92 -14.80 49.96
CA ILE A 672 83.92 -15.52 49.16
C ILE A 672 82.77 -14.65 48.65
N GLY A 673 82.65 -14.61 47.32
CA GLY A 673 81.81 -13.68 46.58
C GLY A 673 82.60 -12.48 46.02
N GLN A 674 82.07 -11.87 44.95
CA GLN A 674 82.49 -10.52 44.55
C GLN A 674 82.07 -9.51 45.62
N PRO A 675 82.99 -8.70 46.19
CA PRO A 675 82.63 -7.70 47.18
C PRO A 675 81.72 -6.64 46.55
N ILE A 676 80.50 -6.50 47.07
CA ILE A 676 79.74 -5.26 46.87
C ILE A 676 80.53 -4.18 47.61
N SER A 677 81.17 -3.28 46.86
CA SER A 677 81.85 -2.11 47.41
C SER A 677 80.92 -1.37 48.37
N SER A 678 81.42 -0.99 49.54
CA SER A 678 80.86 0.16 50.24
C SER A 678 80.76 1.30 49.23
N ASP A 679 79.56 1.82 49.03
CA ASP A 679 79.39 2.87 48.04
C ASP A 679 79.83 4.18 48.67
N ASP A 680 81.14 4.48 48.67
CA ASP A 680 81.75 5.66 49.30
C ASP A 680 81.19 7.03 48.79
N ARG A 681 80.18 6.98 47.91
CA ARG A 681 79.27 8.07 47.52
C ARG A 681 78.08 8.27 48.48
N TRP A 682 77.93 7.48 49.56
CA TRP A 682 77.08 7.76 50.74
C TRP A 682 77.72 8.92 51.55
N PRO A 683 77.17 10.15 51.56
CA PRO A 683 77.87 11.33 52.08
C PRO A 683 77.91 11.41 53.62
N ASP A 684 78.69 12.38 54.14
CA ASP A 684 78.85 12.69 55.57
C ASP A 684 77.54 12.84 56.38
N ALA A 685 76.42 13.08 55.71
CA ALA A 685 75.08 13.20 56.31
C ALA A 685 74.52 11.89 56.92
N LEU A 686 75.18 10.74 56.75
CA LEU A 686 74.84 9.47 57.38
C LEU A 686 75.99 8.88 58.23
N GLN A 687 76.94 9.73 58.67
CA GLN A 687 77.97 9.33 59.63
C GLN A 687 77.34 8.82 60.94
N GLY A 688 77.56 7.54 61.26
CA GLY A 688 77.06 6.89 62.47
C GLY A 688 75.81 6.01 62.26
N VAL A 689 75.33 5.86 61.03
CA VAL A 689 74.23 4.95 60.65
C VAL A 689 74.80 3.72 59.93
N VAL A 690 74.35 2.51 60.31
CA VAL A 690 74.96 1.22 59.97
C VAL A 690 73.92 0.24 59.39
N VAL A 691 73.03 0.73 58.52
CA VAL A 691 72.24 -0.13 57.63
C VAL A 691 73.19 -1.07 56.88
N HIS A 692 72.85 -2.35 56.73
CA HIS A 692 73.61 -3.28 55.90
C HIS A 692 73.06 -3.44 54.48
N GLY A 693 71.77 -3.23 54.27
CA GLY A 693 71.25 -2.95 52.93
C GLY A 693 69.82 -2.42 52.82
N THR A 694 69.49 -1.94 51.63
CA THR A 694 68.19 -1.39 51.25
C THR A 694 67.59 -2.21 50.10
N VAL A 695 66.31 -2.58 50.20
CA VAL A 695 65.52 -3.22 49.13
C VAL A 695 64.39 -2.27 48.69
N ALA A 696 63.96 -2.33 47.43
CA ALA A 696 62.86 -1.52 46.89
C ALA A 696 61.97 -2.35 45.94
N PHE A 697 60.65 -2.16 45.96
CA PHE A 697 59.67 -2.95 45.20
C PHE A 697 58.48 -2.13 44.66
N SER A 698 57.91 -2.48 43.49
CA SER A 698 56.65 -1.92 42.99
C SER A 698 55.41 -2.69 43.50
N VAL A 699 54.27 -2.01 43.69
CA VAL A 699 53.09 -2.53 44.41
C VAL A 699 52.02 -3.18 43.51
N ASP A 700 52.25 -3.33 42.21
CA ASP A 700 51.44 -4.25 41.39
C ASP A 700 51.59 -5.72 41.84
N SER A 701 52.71 -6.05 42.50
CA SER A 701 52.98 -7.33 43.15
C SER A 701 52.67 -7.28 44.66
N ARG A 702 51.39 -7.34 45.03
CA ARG A 702 50.88 -7.18 46.43
C ARG A 702 51.16 -8.34 47.40
N SER A 703 52.10 -9.22 47.06
CA SER A 703 52.58 -10.33 47.90
C SER A 703 54.11 -10.42 47.89
N ILE A 704 54.80 -9.31 47.63
CA ILE A 704 56.25 -9.27 47.36
C ILE A 704 57.12 -9.82 48.51
N ILE A 705 56.64 -9.71 49.76
CA ILE A 705 57.31 -10.21 50.96
C ILE A 705 56.98 -11.69 51.21
N HIS A 706 55.77 -12.14 50.87
CA HIS A 706 55.31 -13.52 51.06
C HIS A 706 55.72 -14.47 49.91
N SER A 707 55.49 -14.09 48.66
CA SER A 707 55.69 -14.94 47.47
C SER A 707 56.60 -14.32 46.40
N GLY A 708 57.32 -13.24 46.73
CA GLY A 708 58.13 -12.48 45.78
C GLY A 708 59.65 -12.77 45.85
N PRO A 709 60.49 -11.79 45.46
CA PRO A 709 61.95 -11.90 45.47
C PRO A 709 62.61 -11.74 46.85
N MET A 710 61.87 -11.68 47.97
CA MET A 710 62.40 -11.17 49.25
C MET A 710 63.64 -11.92 49.75
N LEU A 711 63.66 -13.27 49.70
CA LEU A 711 64.87 -14.05 50.02
C LEU A 711 66.06 -13.77 49.10
N HIS A 712 65.79 -13.56 47.80
CA HIS A 712 66.82 -13.28 46.78
C HIS A 712 67.47 -11.92 47.03
N GLU A 713 66.68 -10.87 47.27
CA GLU A 713 67.19 -9.54 47.56
C GLU A 713 68.00 -9.51 48.87
N LEU A 714 67.62 -10.28 49.90
CA LEU A 714 68.44 -10.41 51.10
C LEU A 714 69.76 -11.14 50.85
N MET A 715 69.78 -12.16 49.98
CA MET A 715 70.98 -12.95 49.69
C MET A 715 72.13 -12.10 49.13
N HIS A 716 71.82 -10.99 48.43
CA HIS A 716 72.83 -10.03 47.97
C HIS A 716 73.73 -9.45 49.09
N ARG A 717 73.30 -9.42 50.37
CA ARG A 717 74.19 -9.00 51.48
C ARG A 717 75.43 -9.89 51.58
N TRP A 718 75.29 -11.16 51.22
CA TRP A 718 76.32 -12.18 51.34
C TRP A 718 76.91 -12.59 49.99
N ALA A 719 76.12 -12.60 48.92
CA ALA A 719 76.52 -13.13 47.62
C ALA A 719 75.87 -12.39 46.44
N ASN A 720 76.71 -11.77 45.60
CA ASN A 720 76.32 -11.21 44.31
C ASN A 720 76.74 -12.12 43.14
N SER A 721 77.91 -12.76 43.25
CA SER A 721 78.43 -13.73 42.28
C SER A 721 79.46 -14.62 42.98
N ILE A 722 79.34 -15.95 42.82
CA ILE A 722 80.16 -16.96 43.52
C ILE A 722 81.47 -17.24 42.77
N VAL A 723 81.42 -17.35 41.44
CA VAL A 723 82.58 -17.53 40.55
C VAL A 723 82.51 -16.47 39.45
N ALA A 724 83.66 -15.86 39.15
CA ALA A 724 83.70 -14.67 38.32
C ALA A 724 83.30 -14.94 36.84
N PRO A 725 82.44 -14.10 36.23
CA PRO A 725 82.21 -14.13 34.78
C PRO A 725 83.45 -13.70 33.97
N SER A 726 83.39 -13.92 32.65
CA SER A 726 84.52 -13.79 31.72
C SER A 726 85.28 -12.46 31.81
N PRO A 727 86.62 -12.43 31.67
CA PRO A 727 87.41 -11.20 31.71
C PRO A 727 87.01 -10.22 30.58
N GLY A 728 86.13 -9.28 30.93
CA GLY A 728 85.48 -8.34 30.01
C GLY A 728 84.16 -7.79 30.56
N SER A 729 83.46 -8.56 31.40
CA SER A 729 82.35 -8.05 32.20
C SER A 729 82.90 -7.14 33.32
N GLY A 730 82.67 -5.84 33.21
CA GLY A 730 83.24 -4.83 34.11
C GLY A 730 82.71 -4.89 35.56
N PRO A 731 83.26 -4.08 36.49
CA PRO A 731 82.93 -4.11 37.93
C PRO A 731 81.50 -3.65 38.28
N HIS A 732 80.63 -3.47 37.28
CA HIS A 732 79.22 -3.13 37.41
C HIS A 732 78.38 -4.16 36.63
N CYS A 733 78.54 -5.43 36.98
CA CYS A 733 77.69 -6.52 36.48
C CYS A 733 76.29 -6.41 37.11
N SER A 734 75.46 -5.51 36.60
CA SER A 734 74.02 -5.54 36.85
C SER A 734 73.41 -6.72 36.07
N GLY A 735 73.57 -7.90 36.67
CA GLY A 735 73.08 -9.20 36.21
C GLY A 735 74.16 -10.11 35.61
N PRO A 736 73.88 -11.43 35.49
CA PRO A 736 72.85 -12.20 36.22
C PRO A 736 73.44 -13.15 37.28
N HIS A 737 72.59 -13.67 38.17
CA HIS A 737 72.93 -14.57 39.29
C HIS A 737 73.17 -16.04 38.88
N TRP A 738 73.72 -16.26 37.69
CA TRP A 738 73.59 -17.51 36.97
C TRP A 738 74.95 -18.12 36.59
N GLY A 739 74.91 -19.28 35.93
CA GLY A 739 76.11 -20.00 35.52
C GLY A 739 76.63 -20.98 36.58
N PHE A 740 75.86 -21.32 37.60
CA PHE A 740 76.18 -22.39 38.55
C PHE A 740 74.96 -23.24 38.92
N SER A 741 75.21 -24.46 39.41
CA SER A 741 74.17 -25.41 39.78
C SER A 741 73.77 -25.23 41.24
N SER A 742 72.88 -24.27 41.48
CA SER A 742 72.56 -23.75 42.82
C SER A 742 71.80 -24.72 43.74
N ALA A 743 71.84 -26.03 43.50
CA ALA A 743 71.32 -27.08 44.38
C ALA A 743 69.93 -26.76 45.01
N ASN A 744 68.99 -26.30 44.17
CA ASN A 744 67.63 -25.84 44.53
C ASN A 744 67.52 -24.53 45.36
N GLY A 745 68.48 -23.62 45.22
CA GLY A 745 68.58 -22.32 45.90
C GLY A 745 67.86 -21.12 45.24
N VAL A 746 67.98 -19.93 45.86
CA VAL A 746 67.21 -18.71 45.54
C VAL A 746 67.84 -17.79 44.50
N LEU A 747 69.17 -17.79 44.36
CA LEU A 747 69.88 -17.00 43.36
C LEU A 747 69.59 -17.50 41.93
N GLY A 748 69.09 -18.73 41.80
CA GLY A 748 68.80 -19.38 40.53
C GLY A 748 70.03 -20.05 39.92
N GLY A 749 69.83 -20.82 38.85
CA GLY A 749 70.85 -21.71 38.29
C GLY A 749 70.23 -22.84 37.47
N PHE A 750 70.99 -23.92 37.29
CA PHE A 750 70.52 -25.16 36.64
C PHE A 750 70.61 -26.36 37.60
N ASP A 751 69.70 -27.34 37.49
CA ASP A 751 69.98 -28.67 38.04
C ASP A 751 70.94 -29.40 37.08
N ILE A 752 71.96 -30.04 37.63
CA ILE A 752 72.91 -30.85 36.87
C ILE A 752 72.24 -32.13 36.32
N ALA A 753 71.15 -32.59 36.92
CA ALA A 753 70.37 -33.73 36.45
C ALA A 753 69.64 -33.47 35.11
N ASP A 754 69.26 -32.20 34.85
CA ASP A 754 68.55 -31.79 33.65
C ASP A 754 69.47 -31.23 32.55
N LEU A 755 70.79 -31.12 32.81
CA LEU A 755 71.74 -30.49 31.90
C LEU A 755 72.04 -31.36 30.67
N VAL A 756 71.84 -30.80 29.48
CA VAL A 756 72.12 -31.41 28.17
C VAL A 756 73.17 -30.59 27.42
N ASP A 757 74.30 -31.19 27.08
CA ASP A 757 75.32 -30.63 26.18
C ASP A 757 74.92 -30.92 24.71
N HIS A 758 74.75 -29.86 23.92
CA HIS A 758 74.40 -29.93 22.49
C HIS A 758 75.63 -29.86 21.56
N GLY A 759 76.82 -29.77 22.14
CA GLY A 759 78.09 -29.57 21.45
C GLY A 759 78.37 -28.11 21.08
N GLY A 760 79.64 -27.81 20.86
CA GLY A 760 80.08 -26.47 20.43
C GLY A 760 79.88 -25.37 21.49
N GLY A 761 79.91 -25.75 22.78
CA GLY A 761 79.73 -24.82 23.90
C GLY A 761 78.29 -24.35 24.08
N ARG A 762 77.29 -25.20 23.74
CA ARG A 762 75.85 -24.93 23.91
C ARG A 762 75.23 -25.95 24.85
N TYR A 763 74.38 -25.45 25.74
CA TYR A 763 73.74 -26.21 26.80
C TYR A 763 72.26 -25.84 26.90
N SER A 764 71.44 -26.79 27.33
CA SER A 764 70.12 -26.53 27.92
C SER A 764 70.04 -27.21 29.28
N ALA A 765 69.24 -26.69 30.20
CA ALA A 765 68.66 -27.51 31.25
C ALA A 765 67.16 -27.20 31.36
N GLY A 766 66.46 -27.84 32.29
CA GLY A 766 65.01 -27.81 32.42
C GLY A 766 64.46 -26.45 32.86
N ASP A 767 63.89 -26.41 34.07
CA ASP A 767 63.29 -25.19 34.62
C ASP A 767 64.38 -24.30 35.26
N LEU A 768 65.17 -23.64 34.41
CA LEU A 768 66.16 -22.65 34.85
C LEU A 768 65.43 -21.49 35.51
N ALA A 769 65.77 -21.20 36.77
CA ALA A 769 65.10 -20.17 37.55
C ALA A 769 65.39 -18.77 36.99
N THR A 770 64.45 -18.22 36.21
CA THR A 770 64.58 -16.93 35.55
C THR A 770 64.27 -15.77 36.51
N HIS A 771 65.31 -15.00 36.84
CA HIS A 771 65.23 -13.62 37.34
C HIS A 771 64.14 -13.32 38.41
N GLY A 772 64.28 -13.92 39.60
CA GLY A 772 63.76 -13.37 40.87
C GLY A 772 62.25 -13.44 41.15
N LEU A 773 61.38 -13.55 40.14
CA LEU A 773 59.93 -13.34 40.25
C LEU A 773 59.16 -14.26 41.23
N ALA A 774 59.77 -15.36 41.68
CA ALA A 774 59.17 -16.29 42.64
C ALA A 774 60.20 -16.82 43.66
N ALA A 775 61.23 -16.03 44.02
CA ALA A 775 62.37 -16.57 44.78
C ALA A 775 62.04 -17.09 46.18
N ASN A 776 60.99 -16.59 46.83
CA ASN A 776 60.47 -17.17 48.08
C ASN A 776 59.99 -18.62 47.92
N ALA A 777 59.79 -19.15 46.71
CA ALA A 777 59.42 -20.55 46.46
C ALA A 777 60.60 -21.54 46.51
N LYS A 778 61.77 -21.12 47.00
CA LYS A 778 62.94 -21.96 47.26
C LYS A 778 63.57 -21.61 48.62
N PRO A 779 64.10 -22.60 49.36
CA PRO A 779 64.96 -22.32 50.51
C PRO A 779 66.37 -21.92 50.02
N TYR A 780 67.23 -21.45 50.92
CA TYR A 780 68.64 -21.28 50.59
C TYR A 780 69.33 -22.65 50.45
N SER A 781 70.04 -22.83 49.34
CA SER A 781 70.90 -23.98 49.09
C SER A 781 72.11 -24.03 50.03
N PRO A 782 72.82 -25.17 50.18
CA PRO A 782 73.97 -25.25 51.08
C PRO A 782 75.09 -24.25 50.79
N ILE A 783 75.33 -23.91 49.51
CA ILE A 783 76.32 -22.89 49.13
C ILE A 783 75.86 -21.48 49.56
N GLU A 784 74.57 -21.15 49.40
CA GLU A 784 73.99 -19.88 49.87
C GLU A 784 73.96 -19.79 51.40
N LEU A 785 73.65 -20.88 52.10
CA LEU A 785 73.73 -20.97 53.56
C LEU A 785 75.18 -20.80 54.05
N TYR A 786 76.16 -21.32 53.32
CA TYR A 786 77.58 -21.11 53.64
C TYR A 786 78.02 -19.66 53.39
N LEU A 787 77.60 -19.06 52.27
CA LEU A 787 77.81 -17.64 51.96
C LEU A 787 77.16 -16.73 53.02
N ALA A 788 76.00 -17.10 53.55
CA ALA A 788 75.34 -16.40 54.66
C ALA A 788 76.03 -16.64 56.02
N GLY A 789 76.76 -17.75 56.18
CA GLY A 789 77.46 -18.14 57.42
C GLY A 789 76.68 -19.07 58.33
N PHE A 790 75.67 -19.72 57.78
CA PHE A 790 74.78 -20.61 58.52
C PHE A 790 75.29 -22.06 58.49
N LEU A 791 76.11 -22.43 57.50
CA LEU A 791 76.83 -23.71 57.38
C LEU A 791 78.36 -23.57 57.45
N PRO A 792 79.08 -24.61 57.91
CA PRO A 792 80.52 -24.79 57.71
C PRO A 792 80.82 -25.28 56.27
N PRO A 793 82.07 -25.20 55.77
CA PRO A 793 82.38 -25.63 54.40
C PRO A 793 82.14 -27.12 54.17
N GLU A 794 82.39 -27.98 55.17
CA GLU A 794 82.20 -29.44 55.06
C GLU A 794 80.72 -29.90 54.90
N GLU A 795 79.74 -29.00 55.04
CA GLU A 795 78.33 -29.27 54.69
C GLU A 795 77.94 -28.76 53.28
N VAL A 796 78.88 -28.17 52.52
CA VAL A 796 78.64 -27.67 51.15
C VAL A 796 79.03 -28.75 50.12
N PRO A 797 78.12 -29.16 49.21
CA PRO A 797 78.44 -30.08 48.14
C PRO A 797 79.15 -29.39 46.97
N ASP A 798 79.93 -30.20 46.24
CA ASP A 798 80.44 -29.97 44.89
C ASP A 798 79.50 -29.14 44.00
N LEU A 799 79.97 -27.97 43.55
CA LEU A 799 79.23 -26.98 42.76
C LEU A 799 79.62 -27.06 41.28
N TRP A 800 78.65 -27.32 40.40
CA TRP A 800 78.89 -27.21 38.96
C TRP A 800 78.77 -25.77 38.51
N VAL A 801 79.69 -25.33 37.66
CA VAL A 801 79.81 -23.96 37.16
C VAL A 801 79.94 -23.99 35.64
N ALA A 802 78.96 -23.42 34.96
CA ALA A 802 79.02 -23.05 33.56
C ALA A 802 79.75 -21.70 33.44
N GLU A 803 81.04 -21.76 33.12
CA GLU A 803 81.86 -20.55 32.98
C GLU A 803 81.43 -19.71 31.77
N ASP A 804 81.76 -18.41 31.84
CA ASP A 804 81.59 -17.39 30.79
C ASP A 804 80.28 -17.43 29.99
N GLY A 805 79.20 -17.86 30.64
CA GLY A 805 77.95 -18.16 29.95
C GLY A 805 77.29 -16.96 29.28
N GLN A 806 76.53 -17.21 28.21
CA GLN A 806 75.62 -16.24 27.58
C GLN A 806 74.30 -16.90 27.16
N TRP A 807 73.17 -16.27 27.45
CA TRP A 807 71.84 -16.79 27.10
C TRP A 807 71.61 -16.81 25.58
N VAL A 808 70.91 -17.84 25.09
CA VAL A 808 70.57 -18.05 23.67
C VAL A 808 69.05 -18.00 23.45
N ASP A 809 68.29 -18.70 24.29
CA ASP A 809 66.83 -18.60 24.37
C ASP A 809 66.41 -18.77 25.84
N HIS A 810 65.50 -17.92 26.30
CA HIS A 810 64.99 -17.86 27.67
C HIS A 810 63.45 -17.81 27.72
N ALA A 811 62.77 -17.84 26.56
CA ALA A 811 61.33 -17.63 26.44
C ALA A 811 60.57 -18.90 26.00
N SER A 812 61.26 -19.93 25.51
CA SER A 812 60.70 -21.25 25.26
C SER A 812 60.92 -22.21 26.43
N GLY A 813 60.04 -23.20 26.58
CA GLY A 813 60.13 -24.26 27.61
C GLY A 813 61.25 -25.29 27.37
N ASN A 814 62.36 -24.88 26.77
CA ASN A 814 63.58 -25.66 26.54
C ASN A 814 64.77 -24.68 26.51
N GLN A 815 64.97 -24.01 27.64
CA GLN A 815 65.84 -22.83 27.76
C GLN A 815 67.31 -23.16 27.44
N MET A 816 67.99 -22.29 26.69
CA MET A 816 69.33 -22.53 26.15
C MET A 816 70.32 -21.42 26.47
N PHE A 817 71.56 -21.82 26.75
CA PHE A 817 72.71 -20.95 26.93
C PHE A 817 73.97 -21.49 26.23
N THR A 818 74.97 -20.63 26.05
CA THR A 818 76.35 -21.02 25.75
C THR A 818 77.22 -20.91 26.99
N ALA A 819 78.33 -21.66 27.03
CA ALA A 819 79.40 -21.58 28.02
C ALA A 819 80.69 -22.19 27.42
N SER A 820 81.90 -21.73 27.77
CA SER A 820 83.13 -22.38 27.27
C SER A 820 83.38 -23.76 27.88
N ARG A 821 82.92 -23.95 29.12
CA ARG A 821 82.93 -25.24 29.83
C ARG A 821 81.93 -25.22 30.99
N VAL A 822 81.34 -26.38 31.27
CA VAL A 822 80.72 -26.67 32.58
C VAL A 822 81.70 -27.54 33.36
N ARG A 823 82.12 -27.10 34.55
CA ARG A 823 83.03 -27.86 35.43
C ARG A 823 82.55 -27.89 36.87
N ASN A 824 82.92 -28.95 37.58
CA ASN A 824 82.73 -29.04 39.02
C ASN A 824 83.79 -28.20 39.78
N HIS A 825 83.43 -27.75 40.98
CA HIS A 825 84.26 -27.05 41.96
C HIS A 825 83.96 -27.63 43.35
N ALA A 826 85.00 -28.04 44.08
CA ALA A 826 84.88 -28.29 45.51
C ALA A 826 84.78 -26.96 46.28
N ILE A 827 84.30 -26.98 47.52
CA ILE A 827 84.24 -25.77 48.35
C ILE A 827 85.65 -25.22 48.64
N GLU A 828 86.65 -26.09 48.72
CA GLU A 828 88.07 -25.73 48.84
C GLU A 828 88.57 -24.91 47.64
N ASP A 829 88.14 -25.22 46.41
CA ASP A 829 88.49 -24.43 45.21
C ASP A 829 87.96 -22.99 45.33
N ILE A 830 86.73 -22.85 45.85
CA ILE A 830 86.06 -21.55 46.04
C ILE A 830 86.75 -20.75 47.17
N VAL A 831 87.14 -21.43 48.26
CA VAL A 831 87.92 -20.85 49.36
C VAL A 831 89.32 -20.43 48.91
N GLU A 832 89.99 -21.18 48.02
CA GLU A 832 91.29 -20.79 47.47
C GLU A 832 91.16 -19.59 46.52
N MET A 833 90.12 -19.55 45.66
CA MET A 833 89.89 -18.44 44.73
C MET A 833 89.52 -17.12 45.42
N HIS A 834 88.79 -17.15 46.54
CA HIS A 834 88.21 -15.94 47.15
C HIS A 834 88.59 -15.69 48.62
N GLY A 835 89.47 -16.52 49.20
CA GLY A 835 89.79 -16.54 50.63
C GLY A 835 88.66 -17.15 51.47
N SER A 836 88.94 -17.56 52.71
CA SER A 836 87.90 -18.07 53.61
C SER A 836 86.91 -16.97 54.01
N ARG A 837 85.63 -17.32 54.14
CA ARG A 837 84.57 -16.41 54.61
C ARG A 837 84.78 -16.01 56.09
N VAL A 838 84.67 -14.72 56.37
CA VAL A 838 84.84 -14.07 57.69
C VAL A 838 83.67 -13.10 57.94
N PRO A 839 83.06 -13.08 59.14
CA PRO A 839 83.22 -14.03 60.25
C PRO A 839 82.87 -15.47 59.81
N ASP A 840 83.46 -16.49 60.42
CA ASP A 840 83.12 -17.90 60.08
C ASP A 840 81.71 -18.29 60.56
N HIS A 841 81.28 -19.53 60.28
CA HIS A 841 79.92 -20.01 60.60
C HIS A 841 79.58 -20.00 62.10
N SER A 842 80.60 -20.02 62.99
CA SER A 842 80.45 -20.00 64.44
C SER A 842 80.37 -18.58 65.01
N GLN A 843 80.93 -17.59 64.29
CA GLN A 843 80.96 -16.18 64.68
C GLN A 843 80.00 -15.30 63.86
N SER A 844 79.25 -15.88 62.92
CA SER A 844 78.29 -15.16 62.09
C SER A 844 77.03 -14.78 62.86
N GLN A 845 76.53 -13.56 62.59
CA GLN A 845 75.22 -13.10 63.05
C GLN A 845 74.12 -14.06 62.58
N ARG A 846 73.19 -14.41 63.47
CA ARG A 846 72.04 -15.29 63.20
C ARG A 846 70.71 -14.70 63.60
N GLU A 847 70.71 -13.53 64.23
CA GLU A 847 69.54 -12.75 64.62
C GLU A 847 69.67 -11.40 63.92
N PHE A 848 68.75 -11.10 63.00
CA PHE A 848 68.74 -9.89 62.18
C PHE A 848 67.51 -9.03 62.51
N ARG A 849 67.56 -7.72 62.25
CA ARG A 849 66.40 -6.82 62.38
C ARG A 849 66.15 -6.05 61.09
N ALA A 850 64.89 -5.90 60.68
CA ALA A 850 64.56 -5.13 59.49
C ALA A 850 63.29 -4.28 59.66
N ALA A 851 63.25 -3.15 58.95
CA ALA A 851 62.08 -2.28 58.92
C ALA A 851 61.47 -2.21 57.52
N THR A 852 60.15 -2.40 57.44
CA THR A 852 59.41 -2.21 56.19
C THR A 852 58.82 -0.81 56.13
N VAL A 853 59.06 -0.11 55.02
CA VAL A 853 58.64 1.27 54.78
C VAL A 853 57.79 1.32 53.50
N LEU A 854 56.48 1.52 53.66
CA LEU A 854 55.56 1.74 52.55
C LEU A 854 55.55 3.23 52.19
N LEU A 855 55.99 3.54 50.97
CA LEU A 855 55.86 4.88 50.39
C LEU A 855 54.49 5.00 49.71
N VAL A 856 53.79 6.11 49.98
CA VAL A 856 52.47 6.42 49.40
C VAL A 856 52.44 7.86 48.90
N ASP A 857 51.75 8.10 47.78
CA ASP A 857 51.49 9.44 47.25
C ASP A 857 49.98 9.82 47.37
N ASP A 858 49.64 11.05 46.98
CA ASP A 858 48.29 11.62 47.07
C ASP A 858 47.32 11.14 45.96
N HIS A 859 47.83 10.48 44.92
CA HIS A 859 47.07 9.95 43.79
C HIS A 859 46.77 8.45 43.94
N HIS A 860 47.60 7.72 44.71
CA HIS A 860 47.52 6.28 44.92
C HIS A 860 47.36 5.95 46.42
N PRO A 861 46.19 6.23 47.03
CA PRO A 861 45.92 5.81 48.39
C PRO A 861 45.79 4.27 48.48
N VAL A 862 46.23 3.72 49.60
CA VAL A 862 46.22 2.27 49.86
C VAL A 862 44.98 1.84 50.64
N THR A 863 44.44 0.65 50.33
CA THR A 863 43.34 0.11 51.15
C THR A 863 43.85 -0.41 52.49
N ARG A 864 43.02 -0.33 53.53
CA ARG A 864 43.25 -0.98 54.83
C ARG A 864 43.41 -2.50 54.70
N ARG A 865 42.79 -3.12 53.69
CA ARG A 865 43.05 -4.52 53.33
C ARG A 865 44.48 -4.74 52.83
N ASN A 866 44.99 -3.90 51.94
CA ASN A 866 46.37 -4.00 51.43
C ASN A 866 47.39 -3.76 52.56
N LEU A 867 47.13 -2.78 53.43
CA LEU A 867 47.96 -2.50 54.62
C LEU A 867 48.00 -3.68 55.60
N ASN A 868 46.83 -4.29 55.89
CA ASN A 868 46.77 -5.50 56.71
C ASN A 868 47.51 -6.67 56.05
N GLN A 869 47.29 -6.93 54.75
CA GLN A 869 47.99 -7.99 54.03
C GLN A 869 49.51 -7.79 54.07
N LEU A 870 50.01 -6.57 53.84
CA LEU A 870 51.45 -6.29 53.92
C LEU A 870 51.99 -6.47 55.36
N SER A 871 51.22 -6.09 56.37
CA SER A 871 51.53 -6.31 57.79
C SER A 871 51.53 -7.80 58.18
N ASP A 872 50.61 -8.59 57.62
CA ASP A 872 50.53 -10.04 57.81
C ASP A 872 51.68 -10.76 57.07
N ASP A 873 52.03 -10.33 55.85
CA ASP A 873 53.18 -10.81 55.06
C ASP A 873 54.51 -10.56 55.81
N ILE A 874 54.68 -9.38 56.42
CA ILE A 874 55.85 -9.05 57.29
C ILE A 874 55.87 -9.98 58.50
N SER A 875 54.73 -10.17 59.16
CA SER A 875 54.59 -11.07 60.32
C SER A 875 54.91 -12.52 59.97
N TRP A 876 54.54 -12.95 58.76
CA TRP A 876 54.83 -14.27 58.21
C TRP A 876 56.31 -14.44 57.88
N PHE A 877 56.92 -13.50 57.15
CA PHE A 877 58.32 -13.59 56.75
C PHE A 877 59.30 -13.54 57.94
N SER A 878 58.92 -12.82 58.99
CA SER A 878 59.63 -12.69 60.27
C SER A 878 59.39 -13.85 61.24
N ARG A 879 58.60 -14.87 60.86
CA ARG A 879 58.28 -16.01 61.72
C ARG A 879 59.52 -16.85 62.05
N ASN A 880 59.72 -17.13 63.35
CA ASN A 880 60.77 -18.02 63.87
C ASN A 880 60.24 -19.45 64.09
N ALA A 881 59.60 -20.01 63.06
CA ALA A 881 59.00 -21.35 63.05
C ALA A 881 58.55 -21.76 61.64
N ASP A 882 58.55 -23.07 61.39
CA ASP A 882 57.92 -23.72 60.23
C ASP A 882 56.40 -23.44 60.20
N ASP A 883 55.86 -23.05 59.05
CA ASP A 883 54.45 -22.75 58.82
C ASP A 883 53.62 -23.88 58.17
N GLY A 884 54.29 -24.88 57.58
CA GLY A 884 53.67 -26.00 56.89
C GLY A 884 53.28 -25.78 55.41
N ASP A 885 53.72 -24.71 54.74
CA ASP A 885 53.56 -24.53 53.30
C ASP A 885 54.85 -24.93 52.54
N ASP A 886 54.76 -25.87 51.60
CA ASP A 886 55.91 -26.35 50.82
C ASP A 886 56.13 -25.56 49.51
N ARG A 887 55.37 -24.49 49.30
CA ARG A 887 55.37 -23.66 48.07
C ARG A 887 56.04 -22.30 48.24
N VAL A 888 56.24 -21.84 49.47
CA VAL A 888 56.90 -20.58 49.84
C VAL A 888 57.61 -20.76 51.17
N TYR A 889 58.69 -20.01 51.41
CA TYR A 889 59.49 -20.11 52.63
C TYR A 889 59.70 -18.74 53.27
N ASN A 890 59.46 -18.62 54.57
CA ASN A 890 59.90 -17.49 55.37
C ASN A 890 61.41 -17.59 55.67
N PHE A 891 61.99 -16.56 56.29
CA PHE A 891 63.43 -16.50 56.51
C PHE A 891 63.97 -17.62 57.43
N PHE A 892 63.16 -18.13 58.37
CA PHE A 892 63.56 -19.23 59.24
C PHE A 892 63.59 -20.55 58.46
N GLU A 893 62.55 -20.89 57.72
CA GLU A 893 62.50 -22.10 56.89
C GLU A 893 63.56 -22.08 55.80
N ALA A 894 63.71 -20.94 55.11
CA ALA A 894 64.69 -20.77 54.05
C ALA A 894 66.14 -20.94 54.54
N THR A 895 66.41 -20.60 55.80
CA THR A 895 67.73 -20.87 56.42
C THR A 895 67.86 -22.29 56.97
N GLY A 896 66.85 -23.14 56.83
CA GLY A 896 66.79 -24.46 57.46
C GLY A 896 66.84 -24.38 58.98
N GLY A 897 66.18 -23.36 59.56
CA GLY A 897 66.12 -23.08 60.99
C GLY A 897 67.41 -22.52 61.60
N ARG A 898 68.28 -21.89 60.79
CA ARG A 898 69.65 -21.50 61.21
C ARG A 898 69.85 -20.02 61.52
N ALA A 899 68.90 -19.15 61.13
CA ALA A 899 68.86 -17.73 61.46
C ALA A 899 67.42 -17.19 61.50
N THR A 900 67.24 -15.99 62.06
CA THR A 900 65.95 -15.32 62.27
C THR A 900 66.02 -13.85 61.84
N ILE A 901 64.87 -13.26 61.49
CA ILE A 901 64.75 -11.83 61.21
C ILE A 901 63.53 -11.26 61.97
N ASP A 902 63.75 -10.28 62.85
CA ASP A 902 62.67 -9.56 63.53
C ASP A 902 62.28 -8.30 62.76
N MET A 903 60.99 -8.21 62.43
CA MET A 903 60.39 -7.07 61.73
C MET A 903 59.17 -6.50 62.48
N ASN A 904 58.85 -7.03 63.67
CA ASN A 904 57.52 -6.88 64.27
C ASN A 904 57.40 -5.80 65.35
N ASP A 905 58.51 -5.24 65.84
CA ASP A 905 58.52 -4.17 66.85
C ASP A 905 59.28 -2.92 66.35
N LEU A 906 58.70 -2.21 65.39
CA LEU A 906 59.20 -0.88 64.98
C LEU A 906 59.03 0.16 66.10
N SER A 907 58.00 -0.03 66.95
CA SER A 907 57.65 0.93 68.00
C SER A 907 58.76 1.11 69.04
N ARG A 908 59.56 0.07 69.31
CA ARG A 908 60.74 0.11 70.19
C ARG A 908 61.78 1.16 69.77
N SER A 909 62.10 1.21 68.49
CA SER A 909 63.18 2.03 67.92
C SER A 909 62.68 3.36 67.34
N ALA A 910 61.38 3.62 67.45
CA ALA A 910 60.76 4.86 66.99
C ALA A 910 60.99 6.01 67.96
N SER A 911 61.21 7.22 67.43
CA SER A 911 61.33 8.45 68.20
C SER A 911 60.07 8.76 69.03
N GLN A 912 60.23 9.49 70.15
CA GLN A 912 59.14 9.78 71.10
C GLN A 912 57.91 10.46 70.46
N ARG A 913 58.07 11.20 69.36
CA ARG A 913 56.96 11.82 68.61
C ARG A 913 56.10 10.78 67.90
N VAL A 914 56.72 9.77 67.29
CA VAL A 914 56.03 8.68 66.59
C VAL A 914 55.41 7.71 67.59
N GLN A 915 56.15 7.36 68.66
CA GLN A 915 55.63 6.53 69.77
C GLN A 915 54.40 7.12 70.46
N ALA A 916 54.24 8.45 70.49
CA ALA A 916 53.06 9.09 71.06
C ALA A 916 51.80 8.77 70.24
N ARG A 917 51.84 8.96 68.92
CA ARG A 917 50.69 8.69 68.03
C ARG A 917 50.39 7.21 67.83
N ALA A 918 51.42 6.35 67.80
CA ALA A 918 51.24 4.90 67.77
C ALA A 918 50.44 4.34 68.97
N ARG A 919 50.29 5.12 70.05
CA ARG A 919 49.46 4.80 71.24
C ARG A 919 48.06 5.44 71.21
N GLU A 920 47.82 6.37 70.29
CA GLU A 920 46.52 7.03 70.07
C GLU A 920 45.71 6.36 68.94
N ALA A 921 46.36 5.54 68.11
CA ALA A 921 45.70 4.66 67.13
C ALA A 921 44.69 3.72 67.84
N PRO A 922 43.39 3.73 67.47
CA PRO A 922 42.36 3.00 68.19
C PRO A 922 42.48 1.48 67.98
N GLN A 923 42.73 0.73 69.06
CA GLN A 923 42.76 -0.73 69.02
C GLN A 923 41.37 -1.34 68.87
N ARG A 924 40.97 -1.57 67.60
CA ARG A 924 39.86 -2.47 67.18
C ARG A 924 38.44 -2.00 67.60
N PRO A 925 37.32 -2.63 67.17
CA PRO A 925 37.13 -3.97 66.58
C PRO A 925 38.00 -4.34 65.37
#